data_AF-A0A661P614-F1
#
_entry.id   AF-A0A661P614-F1
#
_cell.length_a   1.000
_cell.length_b   1.000
_cell.length_c   1.000
_cell.angle_alpha   90.00
_cell.angle_beta   90.00
_cell.angle_gamma   90.00
#
_symmetry.space_group_name_H-M   'P 1'
#
loop_
_entity.id
_entity.type
_entity.pdbx_description
1 polymer ?
#
loop_
_entity_poly.entity_id
_entity_poly.type
_entity_poly.pdbx_seq_one_letter_code
_entity_poly.pdbx_strand_id
1 'polypeptide(L)'
;ENGNFVTKQPEYETLWAHGGNCGIADLDAIARMDRMNDDFGTDTMETGCTMGVLMDAGELKFGDAEGVLNLLSEIGKGTEKGRLLGSGTATVAKHYGVERAPVVKGQSMAAYDPRSLKGMGVTYATSTMGADHTAGFTLGNHLFGLEPTSDPLDGENQLLPSAVAQISAAAFDSTGFCLFLGMASIDKPEVVKYILESMSAFTGLNFNENTFAAFGIRILRMERDFNRRAGFTKEDDRLPEWLTKEALPPHNTVFDVPKETLDEVHNHTGIILKMLGKTKMAFAPPISLMGEGCHILVPDNLAAMGLKKALIVTDKGVVDVGILNILKGAMEAKFFDYVVYDGTQPNPTVANVEEGLEIFRQEKCDCLVSLGGGSAHDCAKAIGVMVNNPGSIVDYMGLFGVWQPLPVLIAVNTTSGTGAEATVAAVISDPARHLKATIADPKLLPIVAVNDPLLTRSMPPHITAGTGMDALTHAIEAYISKLTTPYAQGLALSAIKMIAKYLPRAVENGDDMEARDHMCQAQYCAGLAFNSAQLGNTHSLAHALGAIYSMPHGNANAIMLPYVMMKNKPAVVKEMAEIAQGMGVDTAGLNVDSAADKAIEAVKSLMDGIGVPKTVTEFADVCRIKISQEDIPELVAHAAADICCSANPVHYSLDDFKEIFEKAW
;
A
#
# COMPACT_ATOMS: atom_id res chain seq x y z
N GLU A 1 -37.57 21.97 -34.95
CA GLU A 1 -38.39 21.64 -36.14
C GLU A 1 -39.52 22.65 -36.29
N ASN A 2 -39.66 23.29 -37.46
CA ASN A 2 -40.67 24.34 -37.70
C ASN A 2 -40.68 25.48 -36.65
N GLY A 3 -39.52 25.84 -36.10
CA GLY A 3 -39.38 26.85 -35.04
C GLY A 3 -39.66 26.36 -33.62
N ASN A 4 -40.06 25.10 -33.43
CA ASN A 4 -40.29 24.49 -32.12
C ASN A 4 -39.03 23.77 -31.62
N PHE A 5 -38.82 23.81 -30.30
CA PHE A 5 -37.81 23.04 -29.58
C PHE A 5 -38.05 21.54 -29.81
N VAL A 6 -36.99 20.79 -30.14
CA VAL A 6 -37.04 19.35 -30.43
C VAL A 6 -36.34 18.58 -29.33
N THR A 7 -35.07 18.91 -29.09
CA THR A 7 -34.26 18.35 -28.01
C THR A 7 -33.25 19.38 -27.53
N LYS A 8 -32.62 19.10 -26.38
CA LYS A 8 -31.43 19.80 -25.91
C LYS A 8 -30.29 19.60 -26.90
N GLN A 9 -29.23 20.40 -26.77
CA GLN A 9 -28.03 20.19 -27.58
C GLN A 9 -27.45 18.79 -27.27
N PRO A 10 -27.22 17.92 -28.28
CA PRO A 10 -26.66 16.60 -28.04
C PRO A 10 -25.25 16.69 -27.46
N GLU A 11 -24.93 15.77 -26.56
CA GLU A 11 -23.59 15.63 -25.99
C GLU A 11 -22.62 15.09 -27.05
N TYR A 12 -21.32 15.30 -26.83
CA TYR A 12 -20.27 14.90 -27.77
C TYR A 12 -20.34 13.39 -28.08
N GLU A 13 -20.51 12.57 -27.05
CA GLU A 13 -20.59 11.12 -27.13
C GLU A 13 -21.85 10.68 -27.89
N THR A 14 -22.95 11.43 -27.77
CA THR A 14 -24.19 11.16 -28.51
C THR A 14 -24.00 11.47 -30.00
N LEU A 15 -23.35 12.58 -30.33
CA LEU A 15 -22.99 12.91 -31.71
C LEU A 15 -22.03 11.89 -32.32
N TRP A 16 -21.10 11.36 -31.53
CA TRP A 16 -20.24 10.28 -31.98
C TRP A 16 -21.02 8.96 -32.16
N ALA A 17 -21.77 8.52 -31.16
CA ALA A 17 -22.38 7.20 -31.12
C ALA A 17 -23.46 7.01 -32.21
N HIS A 18 -24.39 7.97 -32.32
CA HIS A 18 -25.42 7.95 -33.36
C HIS A 18 -24.95 8.56 -34.69
N GLY A 19 -23.91 9.40 -34.67
CA GLY A 19 -23.36 10.02 -35.87
C GLY A 19 -22.13 9.28 -36.39
N GLY A 20 -20.94 9.71 -35.97
CA GLY A 20 -19.66 9.24 -36.49
C GLY A 20 -19.48 7.72 -36.50
N ASN A 21 -19.83 7.04 -35.41
CA ASN A 21 -19.78 5.58 -35.27
C ASN A 21 -20.74 4.86 -36.24
N CYS A 22 -21.93 5.42 -36.45
CA CYS A 22 -22.93 4.87 -37.37
C CYS A 22 -22.79 5.38 -38.82
N GLY A 23 -21.84 6.29 -39.10
CA GLY A 23 -21.68 6.94 -40.40
C GLY A 23 -22.82 7.91 -40.76
N ILE A 24 -23.59 8.40 -39.78
CA ILE A 24 -24.72 9.30 -39.98
C ILE A 24 -24.25 10.75 -39.82
N ALA A 25 -24.49 11.59 -40.83
CA ALA A 25 -24.10 13.00 -40.82
C ALA A 25 -25.28 13.96 -40.63
N ASP A 26 -26.52 13.45 -40.60
CA ASP A 26 -27.72 14.25 -40.43
C ASP A 26 -27.92 14.60 -38.95
N LEU A 27 -27.63 15.86 -38.59
CA LEU A 27 -27.75 16.36 -37.22
C LEU A 27 -29.19 16.40 -36.72
N ASP A 28 -30.17 16.61 -37.60
CA ASP A 28 -31.58 16.61 -37.19
C ASP A 28 -32.04 15.18 -36.87
N ALA A 29 -31.56 14.20 -37.63
CA ALA A 29 -31.81 12.79 -37.33
C ALA A 29 -31.15 12.36 -36.01
N ILE A 30 -29.88 12.75 -35.78
CA ILE A 30 -29.17 12.46 -34.53
C ILE A 30 -29.89 13.10 -33.33
N ALA A 31 -30.33 14.36 -33.46
CA ALA A 31 -31.09 15.05 -32.43
C ALA A 31 -32.44 14.36 -32.12
N ARG A 32 -33.09 13.75 -33.12
CA ARG A 32 -34.28 12.92 -32.91
C ARG A 32 -33.95 11.60 -32.21
N MET A 33 -32.82 10.97 -32.55
CA MET A 33 -32.36 9.75 -31.87
C MET A 33 -32.11 10.01 -30.39
N ASP A 34 -31.36 11.07 -30.07
CA ASP A 34 -31.14 11.56 -28.70
C ASP A 34 -32.46 11.75 -27.94
N ARG A 35 -33.43 12.44 -28.56
CA ARG A 35 -34.75 12.62 -27.96
C ARG A 35 -35.48 11.31 -27.68
N MET A 36 -35.42 10.36 -28.62
CA MET A 36 -36.07 9.06 -28.47
C MET A 36 -35.42 8.24 -27.36
N ASN A 37 -34.09 8.29 -27.27
CA ASN A 37 -33.33 7.68 -26.20
C ASN A 37 -33.73 8.23 -24.82
N ASP A 38 -33.79 9.55 -24.68
CA ASP A 38 -34.30 10.23 -23.48
C ASP A 38 -35.74 9.79 -23.13
N ASP A 39 -36.64 9.78 -24.12
CA ASP A 39 -38.06 9.44 -23.93
C ASP A 39 -38.26 7.95 -23.58
N PHE A 40 -37.41 7.06 -24.08
CA PHE A 40 -37.50 5.61 -23.83
C PHE A 40 -36.66 5.15 -22.64
N GLY A 41 -35.80 6.02 -22.10
CA GLY A 41 -34.91 5.71 -20.99
C GLY A 41 -33.75 4.80 -21.37
N THR A 42 -33.21 4.95 -22.59
CA THR A 42 -32.04 4.20 -23.07
C THR A 42 -30.83 5.09 -23.23
N ASP A 43 -29.67 4.61 -22.81
CA ASP A 43 -28.40 5.33 -22.97
C ASP A 43 -28.03 5.52 -24.45
N THR A 44 -27.69 6.75 -24.85
CA THR A 44 -27.37 7.11 -26.24
C THR A 44 -26.09 6.46 -26.74
N MET A 45 -25.08 6.30 -25.89
CA MET A 45 -23.82 5.65 -26.26
C MET A 45 -24.04 4.16 -26.46
N GLU A 46 -24.66 3.49 -25.49
CA GLU A 46 -24.97 2.06 -25.56
C GLU A 46 -25.85 1.75 -26.77
N THR A 47 -26.84 2.60 -27.04
CA THR A 47 -27.73 2.42 -28.19
C THR A 47 -27.03 2.69 -29.50
N GLY A 48 -26.23 3.76 -29.62
CA GLY A 48 -25.45 4.04 -30.82
C GLY A 48 -24.40 2.97 -31.13
N CYS A 49 -23.71 2.43 -30.11
CA CYS A 49 -22.82 1.29 -30.26
C CYS A 49 -23.57 0.03 -30.71
N THR A 50 -24.76 -0.22 -30.15
CA THR A 50 -25.65 -1.32 -30.58
C THR A 50 -26.00 -1.19 -32.07
N MET A 51 -26.34 0.01 -32.54
CA MET A 51 -26.60 0.25 -33.96
C MET A 51 -25.35 0.03 -34.82
N GLY A 52 -24.17 0.47 -34.37
CA GLY A 52 -22.90 0.19 -35.03
C GLY A 52 -22.63 -1.32 -35.17
N VAL A 53 -22.92 -2.12 -34.14
CA VAL A 53 -22.81 -3.58 -34.19
C VAL A 53 -23.79 -4.20 -35.19
N LEU A 54 -25.03 -3.72 -35.26
CA LEU A 54 -25.98 -4.17 -36.30
C LEU A 54 -25.50 -3.82 -37.70
N MET A 55 -24.88 -2.65 -37.86
CA MET A 55 -24.31 -2.24 -39.14
C MET A 55 -23.14 -3.15 -39.52
N ASP A 56 -22.31 -3.54 -38.56
CA ASP A 56 -21.21 -4.49 -38.77
C ASP A 56 -21.71 -5.91 -39.08
N ALA A 57 -22.81 -6.33 -38.46
CA ALA A 57 -23.50 -7.58 -38.76
C ALA A 57 -24.15 -7.61 -40.15
N GLY A 58 -24.29 -6.45 -40.82
CA GLY A 58 -24.99 -6.31 -42.10
C GLY A 58 -26.53 -6.25 -41.98
N GLU A 59 -27.06 -6.14 -40.77
CA GLU A 59 -28.50 -6.00 -40.48
C GLU A 59 -29.01 -4.58 -40.70
N LEU A 60 -28.09 -3.62 -40.75
CA LEU A 60 -28.34 -2.21 -41.04
C LEU A 60 -27.19 -1.67 -41.92
N LYS A 61 -27.44 -0.65 -42.74
CA LYS A 61 -26.36 -0.01 -43.52
C LYS A 61 -25.78 1.16 -42.74
N PHE A 62 -24.45 1.31 -42.78
CA PHE A 62 -23.80 2.54 -42.30
C PHE A 62 -24.39 3.76 -43.02
N GLY A 63 -24.72 4.80 -42.24
CA GLY A 63 -25.39 6.01 -42.70
C GLY A 63 -26.92 5.95 -42.82
N ASP A 64 -27.56 4.82 -42.49
CA ASP A 64 -29.02 4.66 -42.59
C ASP A 64 -29.76 5.25 -41.37
N ALA A 65 -29.90 6.57 -41.36
CA ALA A 65 -30.55 7.32 -40.27
C ALA A 65 -32.01 6.91 -40.05
N GLU A 66 -32.78 6.73 -41.11
CA GLU A 66 -34.19 6.29 -41.03
C GLU A 66 -34.29 4.86 -40.50
N GLY A 67 -33.38 3.98 -40.90
CA GLY A 67 -33.28 2.64 -40.33
C GLY A 67 -33.05 2.65 -38.82
N VAL A 68 -32.14 3.49 -38.33
CA VAL A 68 -31.91 3.67 -36.88
C VAL A 68 -33.18 4.18 -36.17
N LEU A 69 -33.83 5.22 -36.67
CA LEU A 69 -35.07 5.76 -36.07
C LEU A 69 -36.19 4.71 -35.98
N ASN A 70 -36.32 3.86 -37.01
CA ASN A 70 -37.27 2.76 -37.00
C ASN A 70 -36.93 1.71 -35.94
N LEU A 71 -35.65 1.36 -35.77
CA LEU A 71 -35.21 0.42 -34.74
C LEU A 71 -35.36 0.98 -33.32
N LEU A 72 -35.09 2.27 -33.11
CA LEU A 72 -35.39 2.94 -31.84
C LEU A 72 -36.88 2.92 -31.55
N SER A 73 -37.73 3.12 -32.55
CA SER A 73 -39.18 3.01 -32.39
C SER A 73 -39.61 1.60 -31.97
N GLU A 74 -38.92 0.55 -32.42
CA GLU A 74 -39.17 -0.83 -31.99
C GLU A 74 -38.78 -1.05 -30.52
N ILE A 75 -37.68 -0.42 -30.06
CA ILE A 75 -37.30 -0.39 -28.63
C ILE A 75 -38.41 0.27 -27.81
N GLY A 76 -38.87 1.47 -28.19
CA GLY A 76 -39.94 2.18 -27.48
C GLY A 76 -41.28 1.43 -27.45
N LYS A 77 -41.60 0.65 -28.50
CA LYS A 77 -42.77 -0.24 -28.53
C LYS A 77 -42.58 -1.53 -27.71
N GLY A 78 -41.36 -1.84 -27.31
CA GLY A 78 -41.02 -3.08 -26.62
C GLY A 78 -41.30 -4.33 -27.44
N THR A 79 -41.12 -4.29 -28.77
CA THR A 79 -41.28 -5.49 -29.62
C THR A 79 -40.20 -6.52 -29.31
N GLU A 80 -40.29 -7.75 -29.84
CA GLU A 80 -39.25 -8.76 -29.60
C GLU A 80 -37.87 -8.28 -30.05
N LYS A 81 -37.82 -7.68 -31.25
CA LYS A 81 -36.61 -7.02 -31.76
C LYS A 81 -36.21 -5.84 -30.86
N GLY A 82 -37.16 -4.99 -30.48
CA GLY A 82 -36.91 -3.88 -29.56
C GLY A 82 -36.28 -4.30 -28.23
N ARG A 83 -36.75 -5.40 -27.62
CA ARG A 83 -36.19 -5.93 -26.37
C ARG A 83 -34.77 -6.47 -26.54
N LEU A 84 -34.49 -7.13 -27.67
CA LEU A 84 -33.13 -7.57 -28.00
C LEU A 84 -32.20 -6.36 -28.11
N LEU A 85 -32.59 -5.33 -28.85
CA LEU A 85 -31.78 -4.13 -29.06
C LEU A 85 -31.60 -3.32 -27.77
N GLY A 86 -32.66 -3.20 -26.96
CA GLY A 86 -32.60 -2.57 -25.64
C GLY A 86 -31.80 -3.35 -24.60
N SER A 87 -31.36 -4.57 -24.89
CA SER A 87 -30.46 -5.36 -24.02
C SER A 87 -28.97 -5.02 -24.19
N GLY A 88 -28.65 -4.03 -25.05
CA GLY A 88 -27.32 -3.45 -25.18
C GLY A 88 -26.39 -4.17 -26.15
N THR A 89 -25.24 -3.54 -26.38
CA THR A 89 -24.27 -3.86 -27.44
C THR A 89 -23.72 -5.26 -27.27
N ALA A 90 -23.34 -5.65 -26.05
CA ALA A 90 -22.75 -6.96 -25.78
C ALA A 90 -23.73 -8.10 -26.12
N THR A 91 -25.01 -7.93 -25.76
CA THR A 91 -26.06 -8.92 -26.04
C THR A 91 -26.33 -9.02 -27.53
N VAL A 92 -26.45 -7.88 -28.22
CA VAL A 92 -26.71 -7.83 -29.67
C VAL A 92 -25.53 -8.40 -30.45
N ALA A 93 -24.29 -8.05 -30.09
CA ALA A 93 -23.10 -8.60 -30.73
C ALA A 93 -23.05 -10.12 -30.61
N LYS A 94 -23.33 -10.66 -29.41
CA LYS A 94 -23.41 -12.11 -29.20
C LYS A 94 -24.53 -12.75 -30.01
N HIS A 95 -25.70 -12.12 -30.11
CA HIS A 95 -26.83 -12.63 -30.88
C HIS A 95 -26.49 -12.76 -32.37
N TYR A 96 -25.81 -11.75 -32.93
CA TYR A 96 -25.46 -11.71 -34.35
C TYR A 96 -24.08 -12.28 -34.68
N GLY A 97 -23.31 -12.74 -33.67
CA GLY A 97 -21.98 -13.32 -33.87
C GLY A 97 -20.92 -12.30 -34.29
N VAL A 98 -21.04 -11.04 -33.85
CA VAL A 98 -20.09 -9.96 -34.15
C VAL A 98 -18.98 -9.95 -33.10
N GLU A 99 -17.73 -10.20 -33.52
CA GLU A 99 -16.56 -10.16 -32.64
C GLU A 99 -16.09 -8.73 -32.33
N ARG A 100 -16.41 -7.76 -33.21
CA ARG A 100 -16.04 -6.34 -33.07
C ARG A 100 -16.96 -5.55 -32.14
N ALA A 101 -17.38 -6.17 -31.04
CA ALA A 101 -18.14 -5.48 -30.01
C ALA A 101 -17.20 -4.55 -29.22
N PRO A 102 -17.44 -3.23 -29.18
CA PRO A 102 -16.61 -2.29 -28.42
C PRO A 102 -17.04 -2.26 -26.95
N VAL A 103 -16.98 -3.39 -26.25
CA VAL A 103 -17.47 -3.52 -24.87
C VAL A 103 -16.41 -4.05 -23.92
N VAL A 104 -16.45 -3.62 -22.66
CA VAL A 104 -15.70 -4.20 -21.54
C VAL A 104 -16.65 -4.39 -20.37
N LYS A 105 -16.61 -5.57 -19.72
CA LYS A 105 -17.56 -5.97 -18.66
C LYS A 105 -19.04 -5.81 -19.08
N GLY A 106 -19.31 -5.88 -20.38
CA GLY A 106 -20.65 -5.72 -20.95
C GLY A 106 -21.09 -4.28 -21.23
N GLN A 107 -20.32 -3.27 -20.82
CA GLN A 107 -20.59 -1.85 -21.09
C GLN A 107 -19.86 -1.39 -22.36
N SER A 108 -20.52 -0.58 -23.19
CA SER A 108 -19.93 -0.03 -24.42
C SER A 108 -18.91 1.07 -24.15
N MET A 109 -17.86 1.11 -24.97
CA MET A 109 -16.85 2.18 -24.97
C MET A 109 -17.45 3.49 -25.48
N ALA A 110 -17.16 4.59 -24.78
CA ALA A 110 -17.41 5.93 -25.30
C ALA A 110 -16.33 6.34 -26.31
N ALA A 111 -16.63 7.35 -27.13
CA ALA A 111 -15.96 7.89 -28.33
C ALA A 111 -14.41 7.90 -28.42
N TYR A 112 -13.70 7.65 -27.32
CA TYR A 112 -12.25 7.67 -27.17
C TYR A 112 -11.64 6.30 -27.49
N ASP A 113 -11.09 6.13 -28.69
CA ASP A 113 -10.56 4.83 -29.12
C ASP A 113 -9.27 4.44 -28.36
N PRO A 114 -9.24 3.28 -27.66
CA PRO A 114 -8.08 2.79 -26.92
C PRO A 114 -6.78 2.70 -27.71
N ARG A 115 -6.86 2.51 -29.03
CA ARG A 115 -5.67 2.34 -29.88
C ARG A 115 -4.86 3.61 -30.02
N SER A 116 -5.53 4.77 -29.98
CA SER A 116 -4.91 6.11 -30.07
C SER A 116 -4.87 6.83 -28.71
N LEU A 117 -5.65 6.39 -27.73
CA LEU A 117 -5.64 6.92 -26.36
C LEU A 117 -5.42 5.76 -25.39
N LYS A 118 -4.17 5.32 -25.26
CA LYS A 118 -3.82 4.13 -24.47
C LYS A 118 -4.26 4.24 -23.02
N GLY A 119 -4.08 5.39 -22.38
CA GLY A 119 -4.53 5.63 -21.01
C GLY A 119 -6.05 5.46 -20.83
N MET A 120 -6.85 5.87 -21.81
CA MET A 120 -8.29 5.61 -21.82
C MET A 120 -8.57 4.12 -22.00
N GLY A 121 -7.80 3.43 -22.83
CA GLY A 121 -7.86 1.98 -22.96
C GLY A 121 -7.57 1.24 -21.65
N VAL A 122 -6.58 1.71 -20.87
CA VAL A 122 -6.31 1.19 -19.52
C VAL A 122 -7.52 1.42 -18.62
N THR A 123 -8.12 2.62 -18.64
CA THR A 123 -9.34 2.91 -17.88
C THR A 123 -10.49 2.00 -18.28
N TYR A 124 -10.82 1.89 -19.57
CA TYR A 124 -11.90 1.03 -20.04
C TYR A 124 -11.69 -0.43 -19.67
N ALA A 125 -10.46 -0.92 -19.76
CA ALA A 125 -10.13 -2.27 -19.37
C ALA A 125 -10.35 -2.48 -17.86
N THR A 126 -9.79 -1.59 -17.04
CA THR A 126 -9.54 -1.87 -15.62
C THR A 126 -10.45 -1.17 -14.63
N SER A 127 -11.32 -0.26 -15.10
CA SER A 127 -12.30 0.38 -14.21
C SER A 127 -13.22 -0.68 -13.59
N THR A 128 -13.75 -0.35 -12.42
CA THR A 128 -14.66 -1.20 -11.67
C THR A 128 -16.05 -1.29 -12.31
N MET A 129 -16.41 -0.37 -13.21
CA MET A 129 -17.74 -0.25 -13.79
C MET A 129 -17.85 -0.79 -15.22
N GLY A 130 -16.72 -0.87 -15.95
CA GLY A 130 -16.67 -1.29 -17.36
C GLY A 130 -15.99 -0.23 -18.26
N ALA A 131 -16.41 -0.14 -19.51
CA ALA A 131 -15.84 0.81 -20.47
C ALA A 131 -16.34 2.27 -20.29
N ASP A 132 -16.44 2.72 -19.04
CA ASP A 132 -16.84 4.08 -18.70
C ASP A 132 -15.67 5.06 -18.79
N HIS A 133 -15.83 6.14 -19.55
CA HIS A 133 -14.82 7.18 -19.73
C HIS A 133 -14.75 8.16 -18.56
N THR A 134 -15.85 8.28 -17.81
CA THR A 134 -15.93 9.14 -16.62
C THR A 134 -15.21 8.52 -15.43
N ALA A 135 -15.05 7.19 -15.43
CA ALA A 135 -14.33 6.44 -14.40
C ALA A 135 -12.81 6.68 -14.39
N GLY A 136 -12.25 7.44 -15.34
CA GLY A 136 -10.82 7.77 -15.37
C GLY A 136 -10.38 8.44 -16.67
N PHE A 137 -10.74 9.71 -16.84
CA PHE A 137 -10.56 10.45 -18.09
C PHE A 137 -9.12 10.95 -18.31
N THR A 138 -8.30 10.21 -19.06
CA THR A 138 -6.88 10.54 -19.29
C THR A 138 -6.63 11.53 -20.43
N LEU A 139 -7.63 11.80 -21.29
CA LEU A 139 -7.49 12.77 -22.39
C LEU A 139 -7.30 14.19 -21.84
N GLY A 140 -7.95 14.53 -20.73
CA GLY A 140 -7.80 15.83 -20.06
C GLY A 140 -6.36 16.13 -19.64
N ASN A 141 -5.61 15.12 -19.17
CA ASN A 141 -4.22 15.30 -18.77
C ASN A 141 -3.34 15.83 -19.92
N HIS A 142 -3.62 15.37 -21.14
CA HIS A 142 -2.89 15.74 -22.36
C HIS A 142 -3.37 17.09 -22.93
N LEU A 143 -4.68 17.30 -23.01
CA LEU A 143 -5.26 18.53 -23.60
C LEU A 143 -5.05 19.76 -22.71
N PHE A 144 -5.03 19.57 -21.38
CA PHE A 144 -4.92 20.66 -20.41
C PHE A 144 -3.52 20.77 -19.79
N GLY A 145 -2.55 19.97 -20.24
CA GLY A 145 -1.14 20.09 -19.83
C GLY A 145 -0.88 19.75 -18.36
N LEU A 146 -1.77 18.99 -17.72
CA LEU A 146 -1.63 18.57 -16.31
C LEU A 146 -0.53 17.51 -16.14
N GLU A 147 -0.20 16.78 -17.20
CA GLU A 147 0.99 15.92 -17.28
C GLU A 147 1.74 16.15 -18.61
N PRO A 148 2.80 16.97 -18.64
CA PRO A 148 3.46 17.39 -19.88
C PRO A 148 4.22 16.31 -20.66
N THR A 149 4.23 15.04 -20.21
CA THR A 149 5.28 14.08 -20.60
C THR A 149 4.83 12.71 -21.12
N SER A 150 3.53 12.36 -21.13
CA SER A 150 3.10 11.08 -21.73
C SER A 150 2.62 11.29 -23.16
N ASP A 151 3.22 10.58 -24.11
CA ASP A 151 2.65 10.43 -25.45
C ASP A 151 1.40 9.56 -25.34
N PRO A 152 0.20 10.00 -25.75
CA PRO A 152 -1.03 9.20 -25.64
C PRO A 152 -1.00 7.92 -26.49
N LEU A 153 -0.04 7.80 -27.43
CA LEU A 153 0.18 6.63 -28.27
C LEU A 153 1.14 5.61 -27.63
N ASP A 154 1.91 6.00 -26.62
CA ASP A 154 2.85 5.12 -25.93
C ASP A 154 2.08 4.22 -24.96
N GLY A 155 2.15 2.90 -25.11
CA GLY A 155 1.49 1.95 -24.23
C GLY A 155 2.21 1.68 -22.91
N GLU A 156 3.51 1.90 -22.82
CA GLU A 156 4.31 1.52 -21.62
C GLU A 156 4.06 2.49 -20.45
N ASN A 157 3.85 3.77 -20.74
CA ASN A 157 3.79 4.84 -19.72
C ASN A 157 2.38 5.29 -19.31
N GLN A 158 1.38 4.42 -19.49
CA GLN A 158 -0.05 4.80 -19.34
C GLN A 158 -0.69 4.28 -18.06
N LEU A 159 0.03 3.42 -17.34
CA LEU A 159 -0.38 2.87 -16.06
C LEU A 159 -0.68 3.97 -15.04
N LEU A 160 0.31 4.85 -14.82
CA LEU A 160 0.23 5.89 -13.80
C LEU A 160 -0.85 6.95 -14.14
N PRO A 161 -0.91 7.52 -15.37
CA PRO A 161 -1.96 8.45 -15.74
C PRO A 161 -3.37 7.89 -15.54
N SER A 162 -3.62 6.64 -15.98
CA SER A 162 -4.93 6.01 -15.82
C SER A 162 -5.25 5.74 -14.36
N ALA A 163 -4.31 5.21 -13.57
CA ALA A 163 -4.55 4.94 -12.16
C ALA A 163 -4.87 6.20 -11.36
N VAL A 164 -4.14 7.31 -11.58
CA VAL A 164 -4.40 8.59 -10.92
C VAL A 164 -5.76 9.15 -11.32
N ALA A 165 -6.12 9.04 -12.61
CA ALA A 165 -7.42 9.46 -13.11
C ALA A 165 -8.55 8.65 -12.48
N GLN A 166 -8.40 7.32 -12.37
CA GLN A 166 -9.38 6.44 -11.72
C GLN A 166 -9.53 6.72 -10.22
N ILE A 167 -8.43 6.94 -9.49
CA ILE A 167 -8.48 7.31 -8.06
C ILE A 167 -9.26 8.62 -7.88
N SER A 168 -8.96 9.61 -8.72
CA SER A 168 -9.60 10.92 -8.64
C SER A 168 -11.08 10.83 -9.01
N ALA A 169 -11.41 10.12 -10.09
CA ALA A 169 -12.79 9.92 -10.53
C ALA A 169 -13.63 9.22 -9.46
N ALA A 170 -13.14 8.11 -8.90
CA ALA A 170 -13.84 7.39 -7.83
C ALA A 170 -14.07 8.29 -6.60
N ALA A 171 -13.06 9.06 -6.20
CA ALA A 171 -13.19 10.02 -5.09
C ALA A 171 -14.28 11.06 -5.38
N PHE A 172 -14.26 11.69 -6.56
CA PHE A 172 -15.24 12.70 -6.97
C PHE A 172 -16.66 12.15 -7.08
N ASP A 173 -16.84 11.02 -7.77
CA ASP A 173 -18.14 10.40 -8.00
C ASP A 173 -18.85 10.10 -6.67
N SER A 174 -18.09 9.66 -5.67
CA SER A 174 -18.61 9.36 -4.32
C SER A 174 -19.02 10.58 -3.49
N THR A 175 -18.72 11.80 -3.93
CA THR A 175 -19.09 13.04 -3.21
C THR A 175 -20.47 13.57 -3.59
N GLY A 176 -21.03 13.14 -4.73
CA GLY A 176 -22.21 13.76 -5.34
C GLY A 176 -21.95 15.13 -5.98
N PHE A 177 -20.70 15.61 -5.99
CA PHE A 177 -20.34 16.77 -6.79
C PHE A 177 -20.37 16.43 -8.28
N CYS A 178 -20.80 17.40 -9.08
CA CYS A 178 -20.72 17.27 -10.53
C CYS A 178 -19.25 17.12 -10.97
N LEU A 179 -18.95 16.11 -11.78
CA LEU A 179 -17.61 15.84 -12.31
C LEU A 179 -16.97 17.07 -13.01
N PHE A 180 -17.78 17.94 -13.61
CA PHE A 180 -17.32 19.18 -14.23
C PHE A 180 -16.71 20.19 -13.25
N LEU A 181 -16.93 20.06 -11.93
CA LEU A 181 -16.19 20.84 -10.93
C LEU A 181 -14.70 20.45 -10.90
N GLY A 182 -14.38 19.19 -11.19
CA GLY A 182 -12.99 18.74 -11.41
C GLY A 182 -12.35 19.49 -12.59
N MET A 183 -13.05 19.59 -13.72
CA MET A 183 -12.56 20.36 -14.89
C MET A 183 -12.46 21.86 -14.60
N ALA A 184 -13.41 22.43 -13.87
CA ALA A 184 -13.36 23.85 -13.48
C ALA A 184 -12.11 24.19 -12.64
N SER A 185 -11.55 23.19 -11.94
CA SER A 185 -10.33 23.39 -11.16
C SER A 185 -9.08 23.64 -11.98
N ILE A 186 -9.09 23.23 -13.25
CA ILE A 186 -8.00 23.49 -14.21
C ILE A 186 -7.86 24.99 -14.45
N ASP A 187 -8.99 25.67 -14.63
CA ASP A 187 -9.02 27.13 -14.81
C ASP A 187 -8.91 27.89 -13.48
N LYS A 188 -9.43 27.30 -12.40
CA LYS A 188 -9.52 27.90 -11.06
C LYS A 188 -9.06 26.92 -9.98
N PRO A 189 -7.74 26.85 -9.68
CA PRO A 189 -7.20 25.88 -8.73
C PRO A 189 -7.84 25.95 -7.33
N GLU A 190 -8.36 27.11 -6.92
CA GLU A 190 -9.07 27.28 -5.65
C GLU A 190 -10.36 26.45 -5.52
N VAL A 191 -10.93 25.99 -6.63
CA VAL A 191 -12.13 25.13 -6.63
C VAL A 191 -11.88 23.83 -5.87
N VAL A 192 -10.71 23.20 -6.03
CA VAL A 192 -10.35 21.97 -5.28
C VAL A 192 -10.37 22.24 -3.79
N LYS A 193 -9.77 23.36 -3.37
CA LYS A 193 -9.77 23.77 -1.96
C LYS A 193 -11.19 23.90 -1.42
N TYR A 194 -12.10 24.57 -2.14
CA TYR A 194 -13.48 24.72 -1.68
C TYR A 194 -14.25 23.40 -1.60
N ILE A 195 -13.99 22.47 -2.51
CA ILE A 195 -14.58 21.13 -2.48
C ILE A 195 -14.11 20.41 -1.21
N LEU A 196 -12.81 20.38 -0.95
CA LEU A 196 -12.22 19.75 0.22
C LEU A 196 -12.68 20.38 1.54
N GLU A 197 -12.75 21.72 1.60
CA GLU A 197 -13.28 22.45 2.76
C GLU A 197 -14.77 22.16 2.98
N SER A 198 -15.56 22.07 1.91
CA SER A 198 -16.99 21.74 1.98
C SER A 198 -17.21 20.31 2.49
N MET A 199 -16.44 19.35 1.96
CA MET A 199 -16.46 17.97 2.45
C MET A 199 -16.04 17.90 3.91
N SER A 200 -15.02 18.67 4.30
CA SER A 200 -14.54 18.71 5.68
C SER A 200 -15.60 19.25 6.63
N ALA A 201 -16.24 20.36 6.26
CA ALA A 201 -17.31 20.97 7.03
C ALA A 201 -18.53 20.05 7.16
N PHE A 202 -18.87 19.32 6.10
CA PHE A 202 -20.04 18.42 6.10
C PHE A 202 -19.80 17.15 6.92
N THR A 203 -18.61 16.55 6.83
CA THR A 203 -18.30 15.26 7.45
C THR A 203 -17.68 15.38 8.84
N GLY A 204 -17.11 16.54 9.18
CA GLY A 204 -16.26 16.72 10.36
C GLY A 204 -14.87 16.10 10.23
N LEU A 205 -14.53 15.51 9.08
CA LEU A 205 -13.22 14.95 8.77
C LEU A 205 -12.35 16.03 8.11
N ASN A 206 -11.04 16.02 8.32
CA ASN A 206 -10.12 16.93 7.63
C ASN A 206 -9.76 16.38 6.24
N PHE A 207 -10.43 16.87 5.19
CA PHE A 207 -10.10 16.60 3.80
C PHE A 207 -9.06 17.59 3.26
N ASN A 208 -7.95 17.04 2.77
CA ASN A 208 -6.93 17.64 1.93
C ASN A 208 -6.65 16.72 0.71
N GLU A 209 -5.75 17.14 -0.19
CA GLU A 209 -5.39 16.38 -1.40
C GLU A 209 -5.00 14.93 -1.13
N ASN A 210 -4.16 14.68 -0.11
CA ASN A 210 -3.72 13.33 0.24
C ASN A 210 -4.87 12.46 0.76
N THR A 211 -5.70 13.01 1.65
CA THR A 211 -6.86 12.26 2.18
C THR A 211 -7.94 12.05 1.11
N PHE A 212 -8.04 12.94 0.12
CA PHE A 212 -8.96 12.79 -1.01
C PHE A 212 -8.49 11.67 -1.96
N ALA A 213 -7.20 11.59 -2.25
CA ALA A 213 -6.63 10.45 -2.98
C ALA A 213 -6.80 9.12 -2.20
N ALA A 214 -6.52 9.11 -0.90
CA ALA A 214 -6.75 7.96 -0.04
C ALA A 214 -8.23 7.53 -0.01
N PHE A 215 -9.15 8.49 -0.04
CA PHE A 215 -10.58 8.24 -0.16
C PHE A 215 -10.93 7.54 -1.48
N GLY A 216 -10.41 8.03 -2.62
CA GLY A 216 -10.58 7.37 -3.92
C GLY A 216 -10.02 5.95 -3.97
N ILE A 217 -8.82 5.73 -3.41
CA ILE A 217 -8.22 4.38 -3.29
C ILE A 217 -9.12 3.45 -2.46
N ARG A 218 -9.71 3.95 -1.36
CA ARG A 218 -10.64 3.17 -0.53
C ARG A 218 -11.88 2.76 -1.32
N ILE A 219 -12.46 3.67 -2.11
CA ILE A 219 -13.63 3.39 -2.95
C ILE A 219 -13.31 2.33 -3.99
N LEU A 220 -12.23 2.50 -4.76
CA LEU A 220 -11.79 1.51 -5.75
C LEU A 220 -11.56 0.12 -5.14
N ARG A 221 -10.98 0.05 -3.94
CA ARG A 221 -10.82 -1.22 -3.21
C ARG A 221 -12.16 -1.87 -2.88
N MET A 222 -13.14 -1.08 -2.42
CA MET A 222 -14.48 -1.57 -2.10
C MET A 222 -15.21 -2.07 -3.35
N GLU A 223 -15.16 -1.32 -4.44
CA GLU A 223 -15.76 -1.69 -5.72
C GLU A 223 -15.10 -2.93 -6.34
N ARG A 224 -13.77 -3.04 -6.29
CA ARG A 224 -13.06 -4.26 -6.73
C ARG A 224 -13.39 -5.46 -5.87
N ASP A 225 -13.55 -5.27 -4.56
CA ASP A 225 -14.00 -6.35 -3.70
C ASP A 225 -15.41 -6.83 -4.06
N PHE A 226 -16.32 -5.90 -4.36
CA PHE A 226 -17.64 -6.22 -4.88
C PHE A 226 -17.54 -7.02 -6.19
N ASN A 227 -16.73 -6.57 -7.15
CA ASN A 227 -16.54 -7.26 -8.43
C ASN A 227 -15.99 -8.69 -8.24
N ARG A 228 -14.98 -8.88 -7.39
CA ARG A 228 -14.45 -10.22 -7.09
C ARG A 228 -15.54 -11.13 -6.50
N ARG A 229 -16.37 -10.62 -5.59
CA ARG A 229 -17.50 -11.37 -5.01
C ARG A 229 -18.60 -11.66 -6.04
N ALA A 230 -18.76 -10.79 -7.04
CA ALA A 230 -19.67 -11.00 -8.17
C ALA A 230 -19.11 -11.96 -9.24
N GLY A 231 -17.86 -12.41 -9.10
CA GLY A 231 -17.22 -13.41 -9.99
C GLY A 231 -16.33 -12.81 -11.07
N PHE A 232 -16.09 -11.51 -11.08
CA PHE A 232 -15.14 -10.89 -11.99
C PHE A 232 -13.70 -11.30 -11.66
N THR A 233 -12.93 -11.51 -12.72
CA THR A 233 -11.53 -11.90 -12.70
C THR A 233 -10.69 -10.89 -13.48
N LYS A 234 -9.37 -11.06 -13.46
CA LYS A 234 -8.47 -10.24 -14.29
C LYS A 234 -8.72 -10.42 -15.80
N GLU A 235 -9.35 -11.51 -16.23
CA GLU A 235 -9.69 -11.69 -17.64
C GLU A 235 -10.84 -10.77 -18.08
N ASP A 236 -11.66 -10.29 -17.14
CA ASP A 236 -12.67 -9.26 -17.38
C ASP A 236 -12.06 -7.84 -17.41
N ASP A 237 -10.82 -7.68 -16.95
CA ASP A 237 -10.03 -6.45 -17.00
C ASP A 237 -9.23 -6.36 -18.33
N ARG A 238 -9.85 -6.75 -19.46
CA ARG A 238 -9.22 -6.83 -20.79
C ARG A 238 -10.07 -6.12 -21.84
N LEU A 239 -9.40 -5.56 -22.84
CA LEU A 239 -10.07 -5.04 -24.03
C LEU A 239 -10.39 -6.17 -25.04
N PRO A 240 -11.43 -6.00 -25.88
CA PRO A 240 -11.69 -6.85 -27.04
C PRO A 240 -10.44 -7.08 -27.90
N GLU A 241 -10.24 -8.34 -28.32
CA GLU A 241 -9.00 -8.76 -28.99
C GLU A 241 -8.74 -8.03 -30.32
N TRP A 242 -9.78 -7.63 -31.03
CA TRP A 242 -9.63 -6.90 -32.30
C TRP A 242 -8.91 -5.54 -32.11
N LEU A 243 -9.03 -4.90 -30.94
CA LEU A 243 -8.33 -3.64 -30.64
C LEU A 243 -6.81 -3.82 -30.51
N THR A 244 -6.32 -5.02 -30.22
CA THR A 244 -4.88 -5.33 -30.14
C THR A 244 -4.30 -5.79 -31.49
N LYS A 245 -5.16 -6.08 -32.48
CA LYS A 245 -4.77 -6.61 -33.80
C LYS A 245 -4.99 -5.61 -34.94
N GLU A 246 -6.06 -4.81 -34.87
CA GLU A 246 -6.49 -3.94 -35.97
C GLU A 246 -6.03 -2.50 -35.76
N ALA A 247 -5.10 -2.05 -36.61
CA ALA A 247 -4.56 -0.70 -36.57
C ALA A 247 -5.60 0.38 -36.95
N LEU A 248 -5.59 1.52 -36.26
CA LEU A 248 -6.51 2.64 -36.51
C LEU A 248 -5.82 3.82 -37.21
N PRO A 249 -6.24 4.22 -38.44
CA PRO A 249 -5.78 5.45 -39.06
C PRO A 249 -6.19 6.73 -38.29
N PRO A 250 -5.43 7.83 -38.38
CA PRO A 250 -4.22 8.00 -39.20
C PRO A 250 -2.93 7.52 -38.53
N HIS A 251 -2.95 7.28 -37.21
CA HIS A 251 -1.75 6.90 -36.44
C HIS A 251 -1.30 5.45 -36.72
N ASN A 252 -2.23 4.60 -37.17
CA ASN A 252 -2.04 3.17 -37.44
C ASN A 252 -1.50 2.39 -36.24
N THR A 253 -1.98 2.72 -35.04
CA THR A 253 -1.64 2.05 -33.78
C THR A 253 -2.70 1.01 -33.39
N VAL A 254 -2.31 0.03 -32.57
CA VAL A 254 -3.17 -0.97 -31.92
C VAL A 254 -3.04 -0.85 -30.41
N PHE A 255 -3.97 -1.31 -29.58
CA PHE A 255 -3.78 -1.32 -28.14
C PHE A 255 -2.70 -2.34 -27.74
N ASP A 256 -1.58 -1.84 -27.24
CA ASP A 256 -0.31 -2.55 -27.02
C ASP A 256 0.19 -2.45 -25.56
N VAL A 257 -0.67 -2.00 -24.63
CA VAL A 257 -0.38 -2.02 -23.20
C VAL A 257 -0.27 -3.47 -22.73
N PRO A 258 0.84 -3.88 -22.07
CA PRO A 258 1.01 -5.25 -21.58
C PRO A 258 -0.07 -5.65 -20.56
N LYS A 259 -0.42 -6.95 -20.53
CA LYS A 259 -1.44 -7.46 -19.58
C LYS A 259 -0.99 -7.32 -18.13
N GLU A 260 0.29 -7.51 -17.89
CA GLU A 260 0.94 -7.35 -16.58
C GLU A 260 0.79 -5.91 -16.08
N THR A 261 0.91 -4.94 -16.99
CA THR A 261 0.68 -3.52 -16.69
C THR A 261 -0.78 -3.27 -16.29
N LEU A 262 -1.76 -3.87 -16.98
CA LEU A 262 -3.17 -3.76 -16.59
C LEU A 262 -3.44 -4.34 -15.21
N ASP A 263 -2.80 -5.48 -14.90
CA ASP A 263 -2.92 -6.16 -13.60
C ASP A 263 -2.32 -5.32 -12.45
N GLU A 264 -1.46 -4.33 -12.75
CA GLU A 264 -0.85 -3.42 -11.78
C GLU A 264 -1.64 -2.14 -11.50
N VAL A 265 -2.69 -1.79 -12.26
CA VAL A 265 -3.38 -0.48 -12.16
C VAL A 265 -3.90 -0.19 -10.76
N HIS A 266 -4.37 -1.23 -10.07
CA HIS A 266 -4.93 -1.12 -8.72
C HIS A 266 -3.92 -1.47 -7.62
N ASN A 267 -2.64 -1.67 -7.97
CA ASN A 267 -1.54 -1.75 -7.01
C ASN A 267 -1.13 -0.34 -6.56
N HIS A 268 -2.05 0.36 -5.89
CA HIS A 268 -1.87 1.76 -5.48
C HIS A 268 -0.62 1.95 -4.59
N THR A 269 -0.26 0.94 -3.79
CA THR A 269 0.99 0.90 -3.02
C THR A 269 2.22 1.00 -3.95
N GLY A 270 2.30 0.15 -4.97
CA GLY A 270 3.39 0.17 -5.95
C GLY A 270 3.43 1.47 -6.74
N ILE A 271 2.27 2.05 -7.06
CA ILE A 271 2.15 3.32 -7.78
C ILE A 271 2.64 4.49 -6.93
N ILE A 272 2.22 4.59 -5.67
CA ILE A 272 2.70 5.60 -4.73
C ILE A 272 4.21 5.50 -4.57
N LEU A 273 4.76 4.29 -4.44
CA LEU A 273 6.21 4.08 -4.37
C LEU A 273 6.95 4.52 -5.65
N LYS A 274 6.38 4.27 -6.84
CA LYS A 274 6.93 4.77 -8.12
C LYS A 274 6.91 6.30 -8.17
N MET A 275 5.84 6.97 -7.74
CA MET A 275 5.74 8.44 -7.67
C MET A 275 6.75 9.04 -6.67
N LEU A 276 6.89 8.42 -5.50
CA LEU A 276 7.84 8.83 -4.47
C LEU A 276 9.30 8.53 -4.85
N GLY A 277 9.57 7.74 -5.90
CA GLY A 277 10.93 7.34 -6.29
C GLY A 277 11.91 8.50 -6.54
N LYS A 278 11.42 9.72 -6.80
CA LYS A 278 12.25 10.94 -6.92
C LYS A 278 12.45 11.69 -5.59
N THR A 279 11.63 11.43 -4.57
CA THR A 279 11.62 12.15 -3.29
C THR A 279 12.10 11.23 -2.16
N LYS A 280 13.20 11.60 -1.52
CA LYS A 280 13.71 10.87 -0.36
C LYS A 280 13.10 11.45 0.92
N MET A 281 12.40 10.62 1.69
CA MET A 281 11.77 11.01 2.95
C MET A 281 12.54 10.40 4.12
N ALA A 282 12.68 11.17 5.20
CA ALA A 282 13.21 10.71 6.46
C ALA A 282 12.22 11.07 7.56
N PHE A 283 11.89 10.09 8.39
CA PHE A 283 10.95 10.26 9.49
C PHE A 283 11.64 9.90 10.80
N ALA A 284 11.48 10.76 11.80
CA ALA A 284 12.01 10.57 13.13
C ALA A 284 11.06 11.21 14.15
N PRO A 285 10.82 10.58 15.32
CA PRO A 285 10.11 11.21 16.42
C PRO A 285 10.71 12.59 16.74
N PRO A 286 9.89 13.64 16.89
CA PRO A 286 10.37 14.97 17.25
C PRO A 286 11.22 15.01 18.52
N ILE A 287 10.91 14.14 19.49
CA ILE A 287 11.65 13.99 20.73
C ILE A 287 12.08 12.53 20.89
N SER A 288 13.36 12.31 21.17
CA SER A 288 13.92 10.98 21.47
C SER A 288 14.63 11.04 22.81
N LEU A 289 14.11 10.33 23.80
CA LEU A 289 14.71 10.20 25.12
C LEU A 289 15.51 8.89 25.15
N MET A 290 16.79 8.98 25.46
CA MET A 290 17.69 7.83 25.45
C MET A 290 18.62 7.90 26.66
N GLY A 291 18.95 6.74 27.21
CA GLY A 291 19.85 6.61 28.35
C GLY A 291 19.14 6.19 29.63
N GLU A 292 19.94 5.74 30.59
CA GLU A 292 19.47 5.18 31.86
C GLU A 292 18.59 6.17 32.64
N GLY A 293 17.38 5.74 32.99
CA GLY A 293 16.44 6.53 33.78
C GLY A 293 15.63 7.55 32.97
N CYS A 294 15.77 7.65 31.65
CA CYS A 294 15.01 8.61 30.85
C CYS A 294 13.48 8.39 30.88
N HIS A 295 12.99 7.20 31.26
CA HIS A 295 11.56 6.92 31.43
C HIS A 295 10.86 7.84 32.46
N ILE A 296 11.61 8.39 33.43
CA ILE A 296 11.06 9.30 34.45
C ILE A 296 10.52 10.61 33.85
N LEU A 297 10.95 10.95 32.63
CA LEU A 297 10.53 12.16 31.92
C LEU A 297 9.23 11.98 31.12
N VAL A 298 8.70 10.75 31.02
CA VAL A 298 7.42 10.47 30.33
C VAL A 298 6.28 11.36 30.85
N PRO A 299 5.95 11.37 32.17
CA PRO A 299 4.88 12.22 32.69
C PRO A 299 5.15 13.71 32.50
N ASP A 300 6.42 14.15 32.60
CA ASP A 300 6.78 15.56 32.39
C ASP A 300 6.51 16.00 30.94
N ASN A 301 6.80 15.14 29.96
CA ASN A 301 6.50 15.40 28.55
C ASN A 301 4.99 15.43 28.28
N LEU A 302 4.22 14.50 28.87
CA LEU A 302 2.76 14.50 28.73
C LEU A 302 2.14 15.77 29.32
N ALA A 303 2.56 16.16 30.53
CA ALA A 303 2.09 17.36 31.20
C ALA A 303 2.47 18.64 30.43
N ALA A 304 3.69 18.71 29.88
CA ALA A 304 4.14 19.83 29.06
C ALA A 304 3.30 20.02 27.77
N MET A 305 2.70 18.95 27.26
CA MET A 305 1.76 18.98 26.13
C MET A 305 0.31 19.27 26.54
N GLY A 306 0.05 19.50 27.84
CA GLY A 306 -1.28 19.81 28.37
C GLY A 306 -2.23 18.62 28.48
N LEU A 307 -1.70 17.39 28.37
CA LEU A 307 -2.44 16.14 28.45
C LEU A 307 -2.74 15.79 29.91
N LYS A 308 -3.81 15.02 30.14
CA LYS A 308 -4.32 14.77 31.49
C LYS A 308 -4.42 13.30 31.84
N LYS A 309 -4.78 12.43 30.90
CA LYS A 309 -5.01 11.01 31.19
C LYS A 309 -4.57 10.12 30.04
N ALA A 310 -3.61 9.26 30.32
CA ALA A 310 -3.06 8.32 29.35
C ALA A 310 -3.74 6.95 29.40
N LEU A 311 -3.94 6.34 28.22
CA LEU A 311 -4.05 4.90 28.12
C LEU A 311 -2.66 4.30 27.91
N ILE A 312 -2.19 3.51 28.88
CA ILE A 312 -0.98 2.72 28.76
C ILE A 312 -1.32 1.39 28.07
N VAL A 313 -0.76 1.16 26.89
CA VAL A 313 -0.95 -0.06 26.08
C VAL A 313 0.28 -0.95 26.23
N THR A 314 0.10 -2.16 26.74
CA THR A 314 1.19 -3.11 27.03
C THR A 314 0.73 -4.56 26.83
N ASP A 315 1.62 -5.52 27.11
CA ASP A 315 1.36 -6.96 27.06
C ASP A 315 1.62 -7.63 28.42
N LYS A 316 1.06 -8.82 28.61
CA LYS A 316 1.20 -9.59 29.86
C LYS A 316 2.64 -9.92 30.22
N GLY A 317 3.51 -10.16 29.23
CA GLY A 317 4.92 -10.47 29.47
C GLY A 317 5.63 -9.30 30.16
N VAL A 318 5.41 -8.08 29.68
CA VAL A 318 5.94 -6.84 30.28
C VAL A 318 5.39 -6.59 31.69
N VAL A 319 4.11 -6.92 31.93
CA VAL A 319 3.49 -6.84 33.26
C VAL A 319 4.11 -7.85 34.22
N ASP A 320 4.22 -9.12 33.80
CA ASP A 320 4.68 -10.23 34.64
C ASP A 320 6.13 -10.07 35.09
N VAL A 321 6.99 -9.47 34.25
CA VAL A 321 8.39 -9.15 34.60
C VAL A 321 8.54 -7.84 35.38
N GLY A 322 7.44 -7.14 35.68
CA GLY A 322 7.41 -5.96 36.55
C GLY A 322 7.83 -4.65 35.89
N ILE A 323 8.06 -4.61 34.57
CA ILE A 323 8.45 -3.38 33.85
C ILE A 323 7.35 -2.31 33.94
N LEU A 324 6.07 -2.72 33.86
CA LEU A 324 4.94 -1.79 34.02
C LEU A 324 5.03 -1.00 35.34
N ASN A 325 5.49 -1.61 36.42
CA ASN A 325 5.57 -0.95 37.73
C ASN A 325 6.62 0.17 37.74
N ILE A 326 7.67 0.07 36.92
CA ILE A 326 8.69 1.11 36.78
C ILE A 326 8.06 2.37 36.18
N LEU A 327 7.33 2.22 35.07
CA LEU A 327 6.63 3.35 34.44
C LEU A 327 5.51 3.91 35.34
N LYS A 328 4.72 3.04 35.99
CA LYS A 328 3.69 3.47 36.95
C LYS A 328 4.28 4.33 38.07
N GLY A 329 5.41 3.91 38.64
CA GLY A 329 6.11 4.69 39.66
C GLY A 329 6.47 6.09 39.20
N ALA A 330 6.95 6.24 37.95
CA ALA A 330 7.22 7.56 37.36
C ALA A 330 5.94 8.40 37.21
N MET A 331 4.87 7.82 36.67
CA MET A 331 3.58 8.49 36.47
C MET A 331 2.96 8.96 37.79
N GLU A 332 2.98 8.10 38.82
CA GLU A 332 2.43 8.38 40.15
C GLU A 332 3.25 9.44 40.90
N ALA A 333 4.58 9.38 40.81
CA ALA A 333 5.47 10.39 41.42
C ALA A 333 5.22 11.81 40.88
N LYS A 334 4.63 11.93 39.68
CA LYS A 334 4.25 13.19 39.04
C LYS A 334 2.74 13.44 39.03
N PHE A 335 1.96 12.61 39.71
CA PHE A 335 0.50 12.70 39.79
C PHE A 335 -0.19 12.75 38.41
N PHE A 336 0.33 12.02 37.42
CA PHE A 336 -0.27 11.93 36.10
C PHE A 336 -1.28 10.78 36.04
N ASP A 337 -2.51 11.04 35.62
CA ASP A 337 -3.56 10.02 35.57
C ASP A 337 -3.34 9.05 34.40
N TYR A 338 -3.58 7.76 34.65
CA TYR A 338 -3.49 6.74 33.62
C TYR A 338 -4.42 5.57 33.88
N VAL A 339 -4.71 4.82 32.82
CA VAL A 339 -5.32 3.49 32.86
C VAL A 339 -4.49 2.53 32.01
N VAL A 340 -4.60 1.23 32.27
CA VAL A 340 -3.76 0.22 31.62
C VAL A 340 -4.63 -0.72 30.82
N TYR A 341 -4.20 -1.01 29.59
CA TYR A 341 -4.63 -2.14 28.79
C TYR A 341 -3.42 -3.06 28.55
N ASP A 342 -3.47 -4.27 29.09
CA ASP A 342 -2.41 -5.29 29.04
C ASP A 342 -2.79 -6.51 28.18
N GLY A 343 -3.83 -6.36 27.36
CA GLY A 343 -4.38 -7.42 26.52
C GLY A 343 -3.60 -7.68 25.23
N THR A 344 -2.58 -6.87 24.91
CA THR A 344 -1.84 -6.99 23.66
C THR A 344 -1.19 -8.36 23.52
N GLN A 345 -1.41 -9.00 22.37
CA GLN A 345 -0.80 -10.28 22.02
C GLN A 345 0.34 -10.08 21.01
N PRO A 346 1.29 -11.04 20.93
CA PRO A 346 2.23 -11.07 19.80
C PRO A 346 1.47 -11.07 18.46
N ASN A 347 1.89 -10.22 17.52
CA ASN A 347 1.14 -9.91 16.29
C ASN A 347 -0.28 -9.38 16.58
N PRO A 348 -0.40 -8.17 17.15
CA PRO A 348 -1.64 -7.65 17.73
C PRO A 348 -2.82 -7.73 16.75
N THR A 349 -4.00 -8.04 17.27
CA THR A 349 -5.20 -8.32 16.46
C THR A 349 -6.15 -7.13 16.36
N VAL A 350 -7.08 -7.16 15.40
CA VAL A 350 -8.20 -6.21 15.33
C VAL A 350 -8.96 -6.15 16.67
N ALA A 351 -9.19 -7.29 17.33
CA ALA A 351 -9.85 -7.34 18.64
C ALA A 351 -9.04 -6.59 19.72
N ASN A 352 -7.71 -6.73 19.73
CA ASN A 352 -6.87 -5.98 20.67
C ASN A 352 -7.01 -4.46 20.50
N VAL A 353 -7.18 -4.01 19.26
CA VAL A 353 -7.38 -2.59 18.93
C VAL A 353 -8.75 -2.11 19.40
N GLU A 354 -9.79 -2.91 19.19
CA GLU A 354 -11.16 -2.59 19.62
C GLU A 354 -11.28 -2.53 21.15
N GLU A 355 -10.70 -3.50 21.87
CA GLU A 355 -10.66 -3.53 23.34
C GLU A 355 -9.93 -2.29 23.91
N GLY A 356 -8.75 -1.98 23.38
CA GLY A 356 -7.99 -0.80 23.82
C GLY A 356 -8.71 0.52 23.50
N LEU A 357 -9.37 0.61 22.34
CA LEU A 357 -10.17 1.77 21.96
C LEU A 357 -11.38 1.97 22.87
N GLU A 358 -12.04 0.88 23.27
CA GLU A 358 -13.16 0.92 24.20
C GLU A 358 -12.71 1.52 25.55
N ILE A 359 -11.59 1.03 26.10
CA ILE A 359 -11.02 1.56 27.35
C ILE A 359 -10.66 3.04 27.18
N PHE A 360 -9.97 3.42 26.09
CA PHE A 360 -9.59 4.81 25.81
C PHE A 360 -10.81 5.74 25.91
N ARG A 361 -11.93 5.35 25.28
CA ARG A 361 -13.18 6.14 25.24
C ARG A 361 -13.91 6.15 26.58
N GLN A 362 -14.08 4.99 27.22
CA GLN A 362 -14.78 4.87 28.52
C GLN A 362 -14.07 5.68 29.61
N GLU A 363 -12.75 5.59 29.65
CA GLU A 363 -11.92 6.25 30.65
C GLU A 363 -11.59 7.71 30.33
N LYS A 364 -12.03 8.19 29.15
CA LYS A 364 -11.82 9.55 28.64
C LYS A 364 -10.34 9.92 28.62
N CYS A 365 -9.51 9.01 28.10
CA CYS A 365 -8.10 9.29 27.87
C CYS A 365 -7.96 10.35 26.77
N ASP A 366 -6.90 11.15 26.85
CA ASP A 366 -6.55 12.16 25.84
C ASP A 366 -5.20 11.91 25.16
N CYS A 367 -4.46 10.89 25.60
CA CYS A 367 -3.22 10.44 24.99
C CYS A 367 -2.95 8.94 25.18
N LEU A 368 -1.98 8.43 24.43
CA LEU A 368 -1.53 7.04 24.46
C LEU A 368 -0.08 6.96 24.94
N VAL A 369 0.22 5.94 25.73
CA VAL A 369 1.59 5.53 26.05
C VAL A 369 1.71 4.06 25.70
N SER A 370 2.55 3.71 24.73
CA SER A 370 2.88 2.29 24.51
C SER A 370 4.04 1.90 25.40
N LEU A 371 3.96 0.74 26.03
CA LEU A 371 5.02 0.16 26.85
C LEU A 371 5.22 -1.29 26.44
N GLY A 372 6.33 -1.59 25.78
CA GLY A 372 6.65 -2.96 25.36
C GLY A 372 7.60 -2.99 24.16
N GLY A 373 7.55 -4.08 23.41
CA GLY A 373 8.18 -4.16 22.08
C GLY A 373 7.22 -3.81 20.94
N GLY A 374 7.58 -4.19 19.72
CA GLY A 374 6.84 -3.85 18.50
C GLY A 374 5.33 -4.16 18.55
N SER A 375 4.91 -5.27 19.16
CA SER A 375 3.47 -5.59 19.28
C SER A 375 2.69 -4.57 20.10
N ALA A 376 3.24 -4.06 21.21
CA ALA A 376 2.59 -3.03 22.03
C ALA A 376 2.56 -1.67 21.31
N HIS A 377 3.65 -1.33 20.60
CA HIS A 377 3.72 -0.10 19.81
C HIS A 377 2.70 -0.12 18.66
N ASP A 378 2.63 -1.20 17.89
CA ASP A 378 1.70 -1.35 16.77
C ASP A 378 0.24 -1.34 17.23
N CYS A 379 -0.05 -2.03 18.34
CA CYS A 379 -1.37 -2.00 18.97
C CYS A 379 -1.77 -0.57 19.37
N ALA A 380 -0.88 0.17 20.03
CA ALA A 380 -1.16 1.55 20.45
C ALA A 380 -1.34 2.50 19.25
N LYS A 381 -0.51 2.37 18.21
CA LYS A 381 -0.69 3.11 16.95
C LYS A 381 -2.04 2.80 16.32
N ALA A 382 -2.43 1.53 16.24
CA ALA A 382 -3.73 1.17 15.69
C ALA A 382 -4.91 1.67 16.53
N ILE A 383 -4.83 1.60 17.86
CA ILE A 383 -5.82 2.22 18.76
C ILE A 383 -5.91 3.71 18.46
N GLY A 384 -4.77 4.41 18.38
CA GLY A 384 -4.71 5.84 18.11
C GLY A 384 -5.28 6.23 16.75
N VAL A 385 -5.09 5.40 15.71
CA VAL A 385 -5.78 5.58 14.42
C VAL A 385 -7.28 5.56 14.66
N MET A 386 -7.81 4.55 15.34
CA MET A 386 -9.25 4.39 15.56
C MET A 386 -9.87 5.39 16.56
N VAL A 387 -9.07 6.14 17.33
CA VAL A 387 -9.59 7.22 18.17
C VAL A 387 -10.21 8.31 17.31
N ASN A 388 -9.50 8.76 16.25
CA ASN A 388 -9.90 9.90 15.43
C ASN A 388 -10.47 9.51 14.05
N ASN A 389 -10.45 8.22 13.70
CA ASN A 389 -10.85 7.73 12.39
C ASN A 389 -12.00 6.71 12.50
N PRO A 390 -13.07 6.81 11.68
CA PRO A 390 -14.23 5.90 11.75
C PRO A 390 -13.99 4.54 11.08
N GLY A 391 -14.87 3.57 11.31
CA GLY A 391 -14.83 2.26 10.64
C GLY A 391 -13.99 1.24 11.39
N SER A 392 -13.25 0.39 10.67
CA SER A 392 -12.35 -0.62 11.23
C SER A 392 -10.90 -0.32 10.88
N ILE A 393 -9.97 -0.78 11.71
CA ILE A 393 -8.52 -0.59 11.48
C ILE A 393 -8.07 -1.15 10.13
N VAL A 394 -8.71 -2.21 9.64
CA VAL A 394 -8.42 -2.81 8.33
C VAL A 394 -8.75 -1.88 7.15
N ASP A 395 -9.65 -0.91 7.34
CA ASP A 395 -9.99 0.09 6.32
C ASP A 395 -8.81 1.02 6.00
N TYR A 396 -7.84 1.10 6.90
CA TYR A 396 -6.68 1.98 6.83
C TYR A 396 -5.41 1.26 6.33
N MET A 397 -5.51 -0.01 5.93
CA MET A 397 -4.39 -0.81 5.42
C MET A 397 -3.74 -0.16 4.18
N GLY A 398 -2.41 -0.23 4.09
CA GLY A 398 -1.61 0.29 2.99
C GLY A 398 -0.86 1.57 3.37
N LEU A 399 -0.44 2.32 2.33
CA LEU A 399 0.36 3.53 2.48
C LEU A 399 -0.52 4.78 2.46
N PHE A 400 -0.28 5.71 3.39
CA PHE A 400 -0.90 7.05 3.46
C PHE A 400 -2.44 7.06 3.53
N GLY A 401 -3.04 5.99 4.04
CA GLY A 401 -4.50 5.83 4.10
C GLY A 401 -5.17 6.50 5.30
N VAL A 402 -4.42 6.94 6.31
CA VAL A 402 -4.99 7.44 7.58
C VAL A 402 -5.47 8.87 7.41
N TRP A 403 -6.71 9.17 7.80
CA TRP A 403 -7.33 10.48 7.55
C TRP A 403 -6.92 11.53 8.59
N GLN A 404 -7.15 11.23 9.87
CA GLN A 404 -6.78 12.08 11.00
C GLN A 404 -5.55 11.53 11.73
N PRO A 405 -4.65 12.41 12.21
CA PRO A 405 -3.54 11.99 13.05
C PRO A 405 -4.05 11.34 14.34
N LEU A 406 -3.22 10.52 14.97
CA LEU A 406 -3.54 9.93 16.28
C LEU A 406 -3.53 11.02 17.37
N PRO A 407 -4.16 10.77 18.53
CA PRO A 407 -3.80 11.47 19.76
C PRO A 407 -2.28 11.37 20.02
N VAL A 408 -1.77 12.22 20.91
CA VAL A 408 -0.34 12.16 21.28
C VAL A 408 0.00 10.74 21.74
N LEU A 409 1.01 10.15 21.09
CA LEU A 409 1.57 8.85 21.42
C LEU A 409 3.01 9.04 21.90
N ILE A 410 3.28 8.58 23.12
CA ILE A 410 4.63 8.35 23.64
C ILE A 410 4.92 6.85 23.57
N ALA A 411 6.03 6.47 22.95
CA ALA A 411 6.42 5.08 22.80
C ALA A 411 7.61 4.73 23.70
N VAL A 412 7.35 3.96 24.76
CA VAL A 412 8.32 3.50 25.75
C VAL A 412 8.75 2.09 25.40
N ASN A 413 9.88 1.97 24.72
CA ASN A 413 10.36 0.71 24.20
C ASN A 413 11.06 -0.12 25.30
N THR A 414 10.81 -1.43 25.28
CA THR A 414 11.37 -2.40 26.24
C THR A 414 12.14 -3.53 25.54
N THR A 415 12.36 -3.42 24.22
CA THR A 415 13.08 -4.42 23.43
C THR A 415 14.20 -3.81 22.60
N SER A 416 15.35 -4.46 22.54
CA SER A 416 16.45 -3.97 21.69
C SER A 416 16.42 -4.63 20.32
N GLY A 417 15.43 -4.31 19.48
CA GLY A 417 15.28 -4.93 18.15
C GLY A 417 14.40 -4.18 17.15
N THR A 418 13.10 -4.09 17.44
CA THR A 418 12.08 -3.77 16.43
C THR A 418 12.15 -2.33 15.87
N GLY A 419 12.64 -1.37 16.65
CA GLY A 419 12.62 0.06 16.31
C GLY A 419 11.23 0.66 16.11
N ALA A 420 10.15 -0.06 16.46
CA ALA A 420 8.78 0.34 16.17
C ALA A 420 8.34 1.63 16.88
N GLU A 421 9.00 2.03 17.96
CA GLU A 421 8.84 3.33 18.60
C GLU A 421 9.32 4.51 17.73
N ALA A 422 10.07 4.22 16.66
CA ALA A 422 10.61 5.21 15.73
C ALA A 422 9.91 5.22 14.36
N THR A 423 8.99 4.28 14.10
CA THR A 423 8.49 4.03 12.74
C THR A 423 7.12 4.63 12.45
N VAL A 424 6.85 4.83 11.15
CA VAL A 424 5.55 5.27 10.62
C VAL A 424 4.59 4.11 10.33
N ALA A 425 4.94 2.88 10.72
CA ALA A 425 4.17 1.68 10.41
C ALA A 425 3.57 1.03 11.66
N ALA A 426 2.46 0.32 11.47
CA ALA A 426 1.89 -0.63 12.42
C ALA A 426 1.38 -1.86 11.66
N VAL A 427 1.58 -3.05 12.23
CA VAL A 427 1.14 -4.31 11.65
C VAL A 427 0.10 -4.97 12.53
N ILE A 428 -1.13 -5.10 12.02
CA ILE A 428 -2.29 -5.67 12.73
C ILE A 428 -2.77 -6.94 12.04
N SER A 429 -3.01 -7.99 12.82
CA SER A 429 -3.57 -9.24 12.32
C SER A 429 -5.10 -9.21 12.34
N ASP A 430 -5.73 -9.71 11.29
CA ASP A 430 -7.15 -10.02 11.21
C ASP A 430 -7.34 -11.53 10.98
N PRO A 431 -7.45 -12.32 12.06
CA PRO A 431 -7.64 -13.77 11.96
C PRO A 431 -8.93 -14.15 11.23
N ALA A 432 -9.98 -13.32 11.27
CA ALA A 432 -11.25 -13.62 10.63
C ALA A 432 -11.16 -13.55 9.11
N ARG A 433 -10.27 -12.70 8.58
CA ARG A 433 -10.01 -12.56 7.14
C ARG A 433 -8.71 -13.24 6.68
N HIS A 434 -8.00 -13.95 7.56
CA HIS A 434 -6.66 -14.49 7.33
C HIS A 434 -5.70 -13.44 6.73
N LEU A 435 -5.79 -12.20 7.23
CA LEU A 435 -5.09 -11.03 6.68
C LEU A 435 -4.14 -10.45 7.71
N LYS A 436 -2.94 -10.04 7.28
CA LYS A 436 -2.05 -9.20 8.06
C LYS A 436 -2.06 -7.80 7.44
N ALA A 437 -2.70 -6.85 8.12
CA ALA A 437 -2.86 -5.48 7.67
C ALA A 437 -1.65 -4.63 8.11
N THR A 438 -0.83 -4.23 7.15
CA THR A 438 0.21 -3.22 7.37
C THR A 438 -0.36 -1.84 7.07
N ILE A 439 -0.29 -0.94 8.04
CA ILE A 439 -0.67 0.47 7.90
C ILE A 439 0.60 1.27 8.01
N ALA A 440 0.94 2.06 7.00
CA ALA A 440 2.08 2.96 7.07
C ALA A 440 1.67 4.38 6.65
N ASP A 441 1.79 5.32 7.57
CA ASP A 441 1.45 6.72 7.35
C ASP A 441 2.30 7.57 8.30
N PRO A 442 2.92 8.68 7.85
CA PRO A 442 3.68 9.57 8.72
C PRO A 442 2.91 10.01 9.98
N LYS A 443 1.57 10.00 9.91
CA LYS A 443 0.71 10.25 11.06
C LYS A 443 0.99 9.29 12.21
N LEU A 444 1.29 7.99 11.96
CA LEU A 444 1.55 6.95 12.98
C LEU A 444 2.81 7.18 13.83
N LEU A 445 3.66 8.15 13.46
CA LEU A 445 4.92 8.40 14.14
C LEU A 445 4.67 8.89 15.58
N PRO A 446 5.26 8.24 16.60
CA PRO A 446 5.19 8.74 17.98
C PRO A 446 5.79 10.14 18.10
N ILE A 447 5.23 10.97 18.98
CA ILE A 447 5.77 12.31 19.25
C ILE A 447 7.03 12.22 20.11
N VAL A 448 7.05 11.25 21.03
CA VAL A 448 8.20 10.97 21.90
C VAL A 448 8.52 9.49 21.83
N ALA A 449 9.75 9.15 21.46
CA ALA A 449 10.31 7.80 21.64
C ALA A 449 11.18 7.76 22.90
N VAL A 450 11.04 6.71 23.71
CA VAL A 450 11.77 6.54 24.97
C VAL A 450 12.49 5.19 24.95
N ASN A 451 13.81 5.25 25.03
CA ASN A 451 14.73 4.12 24.98
C ASN A 451 15.59 4.11 26.24
N ASP A 452 15.06 3.47 27.28
CA ASP A 452 15.71 3.37 28.58
C ASP A 452 16.26 1.95 28.80
N PRO A 453 17.58 1.75 28.95
CA PRO A 453 18.16 0.43 29.13
C PRO A 453 17.69 -0.27 30.42
N LEU A 454 17.17 0.45 31.42
CA LEU A 454 16.58 -0.18 32.61
C LEU A 454 15.37 -1.06 32.26
N LEU A 455 14.65 -0.70 31.21
CA LEU A 455 13.44 -1.41 30.76
C LEU A 455 13.77 -2.61 29.87
N THR A 456 15.02 -2.76 29.42
CA THR A 456 15.50 -3.90 28.62
C THR A 456 16.35 -4.88 29.44
N ARG A 457 16.75 -4.50 30.67
CA ARG A 457 17.59 -5.28 31.58
C ARG A 457 17.10 -6.71 31.78
N SER A 458 15.80 -6.90 31.99
CA SER A 458 15.18 -8.20 32.28
C SER A 458 15.03 -9.12 31.07
N MET A 459 15.38 -8.68 29.86
CA MET A 459 15.28 -9.53 28.66
C MET A 459 16.19 -10.77 28.81
N PRO A 460 15.64 -11.99 28.66
CA PRO A 460 16.45 -13.21 28.66
C PRO A 460 17.52 -13.20 27.56
N PRO A 461 18.61 -13.98 27.70
CA PRO A 461 19.67 -14.07 26.69
C PRO A 461 19.16 -14.41 25.28
N HIS A 462 18.24 -15.39 25.17
CA HIS A 462 17.71 -15.80 23.86
C HIS A 462 16.84 -14.73 23.18
N ILE A 463 16.06 -13.95 23.94
CA ILE A 463 15.32 -12.80 23.41
C ILE A 463 16.28 -11.70 22.99
N THR A 464 17.28 -11.40 23.84
CA THR A 464 18.31 -10.39 23.55
C THR A 464 19.07 -10.73 22.26
N ALA A 465 19.43 -12.00 22.06
CA ALA A 465 20.11 -12.46 20.86
C ALA A 465 19.22 -12.33 19.60
N GLY A 466 17.97 -12.81 19.68
CA GLY A 466 17.01 -12.72 18.58
C GLY A 466 16.71 -11.27 18.17
N THR A 467 16.36 -10.40 19.13
CA THR A 467 16.06 -8.98 18.84
C THR A 467 17.31 -8.21 18.42
N GLY A 468 18.48 -8.54 18.96
CA GLY A 468 19.73 -7.92 18.55
C GLY A 468 20.11 -8.25 17.10
N MET A 469 19.88 -9.48 16.67
CA MET A 469 20.05 -9.87 15.27
C MET A 469 19.00 -9.22 14.36
N ASP A 470 17.78 -9.04 14.84
CA ASP A 470 16.74 -8.27 14.15
C ASP A 470 17.21 -6.84 13.86
N ALA A 471 17.71 -6.13 14.88
CA ALA A 471 18.30 -4.80 14.72
C ALA A 471 19.50 -4.79 13.75
N LEU A 472 20.31 -5.84 13.73
CA LEU A 472 21.43 -5.95 12.79
C LEU A 472 20.93 -6.10 11.35
N THR A 473 19.92 -6.95 11.15
CA THR A 473 19.26 -7.13 9.85
C THR A 473 18.65 -5.83 9.39
N HIS A 474 17.91 -5.11 10.25
CA HIS A 474 17.37 -3.77 9.94
C HIS A 474 18.47 -2.83 9.44
N ALA A 475 19.60 -2.76 10.16
CA ALA A 475 20.68 -1.86 9.81
C ALA A 475 21.36 -2.27 8.49
N ILE A 476 21.65 -3.56 8.28
CA ILE A 476 22.28 -4.06 7.05
C ILE A 476 21.36 -3.84 5.84
N GLU A 477 20.09 -4.22 5.93
CA GLU A 477 19.15 -4.06 4.82
C GLU A 477 18.91 -2.58 4.50
N ALA A 478 18.77 -1.71 5.50
CA ALA A 478 18.67 -0.28 5.29
C ALA A 478 19.94 0.32 4.64
N TYR A 479 21.12 -0.20 4.97
CA TYR A 479 22.39 0.27 4.41
C TYR A 479 22.53 -0.05 2.92
N ILE A 480 22.06 -1.23 2.50
CA ILE A 480 22.18 -1.74 1.11
C ILE A 480 20.91 -1.55 0.28
N SER A 481 19.84 -1.02 0.87
CA SER A 481 18.57 -0.79 0.18
C SER A 481 18.72 0.13 -1.02
N LYS A 482 17.97 -0.15 -2.09
CA LYS A 482 17.90 0.73 -3.28
C LYS A 482 17.27 2.10 -2.96
N LEU A 483 16.56 2.21 -1.84
CA LEU A 483 15.93 3.43 -1.37
C LEU A 483 16.81 4.22 -0.39
N THR A 484 17.97 3.68 0.00
CA THR A 484 18.85 4.30 1.00
C THR A 484 19.31 5.71 0.64
N THR A 485 19.77 6.44 1.66
CA THR A 485 20.29 7.80 1.57
C THR A 485 21.52 7.94 2.48
N PRO A 486 22.37 8.98 2.31
CA PRO A 486 23.47 9.22 3.25
C PRO A 486 23.01 9.35 4.72
N TYR A 487 21.79 9.86 4.95
CA TYR A 487 21.16 9.91 6.27
C TYR A 487 20.92 8.51 6.84
N ALA A 488 20.23 7.64 6.08
CA ALA A 488 19.95 6.28 6.50
C ALA A 488 21.23 5.44 6.63
N GLN A 489 22.19 5.59 5.71
CA GLN A 489 23.48 4.90 5.75
C GLN A 489 24.30 5.28 6.99
N GLY A 490 24.33 6.56 7.37
CA GLY A 490 25.02 7.02 8.57
C GLY A 490 24.44 6.39 9.85
N LEU A 491 23.11 6.33 9.96
CA LEU A 491 22.41 5.71 11.08
C LEU A 491 22.63 4.18 11.11
N ALA A 492 22.46 3.52 9.97
CA ALA A 492 22.64 2.08 9.84
C ALA A 492 24.09 1.65 10.17
N LEU A 493 25.09 2.36 9.66
CA LEU A 493 26.50 2.04 9.97
C LEU A 493 26.83 2.26 11.45
N SER A 494 26.24 3.28 12.09
CA SER A 494 26.35 3.48 13.54
C SER A 494 25.74 2.30 14.31
N ALA A 495 24.56 1.85 13.90
CA ALA A 495 23.89 0.69 14.49
C ALA A 495 24.73 -0.58 14.35
N ILE A 496 25.25 -0.89 13.15
CA ILE A 496 26.11 -2.05 12.89
C ILE A 496 27.32 -2.07 13.83
N LYS A 497 28.00 -0.93 13.99
CA LYS A 497 29.18 -0.80 14.88
C LYS A 497 28.84 -1.09 16.34
N MET A 498 27.73 -0.53 16.83
CA MET A 498 27.30 -0.75 18.20
C MET A 498 26.86 -2.20 18.42
N ILE A 499 26.06 -2.77 17.50
CA ILE A 499 25.56 -4.15 17.63
C ILE A 499 26.71 -5.16 17.63
N ALA A 500 27.64 -5.06 16.67
CA ALA A 500 28.77 -5.97 16.60
C ALA A 500 29.63 -5.97 17.88
N LYS A 501 29.75 -4.81 18.54
CA LYS A 501 30.54 -4.66 19.77
C LYS A 501 29.79 -5.06 21.04
N TYR A 502 28.51 -4.73 21.15
CA TYR A 502 27.77 -4.77 22.42
C TYR A 502 26.74 -5.90 22.52
N LEU A 503 26.27 -6.46 21.40
CA LEU A 503 25.29 -7.55 21.44
C LEU A 503 25.82 -8.79 22.18
N PRO A 504 27.06 -9.29 21.92
CA PRO A 504 27.58 -10.45 22.66
C PRO A 504 27.62 -10.23 24.17
N ARG A 505 28.03 -9.03 24.60
CA ARG A 505 28.08 -8.64 26.01
C ARG A 505 26.69 -8.62 26.65
N ALA A 506 25.70 -8.04 25.95
CA ALA A 506 24.33 -7.96 26.45
C ALA A 506 23.65 -9.34 26.54
N VAL A 507 24.01 -10.28 25.65
CA VAL A 507 23.53 -11.68 25.69
C VAL A 507 24.18 -12.45 26.83
N GLU A 508 25.50 -12.29 27.02
CA GLU A 508 26.25 -12.95 28.08
C GLU A 508 25.85 -12.45 29.47
N ASN A 509 25.67 -11.13 29.62
CA ASN A 509 25.34 -10.49 30.89
C ASN A 509 24.25 -9.41 30.71
N GLY A 510 23.01 -9.75 31.06
CA GLY A 510 21.89 -8.82 30.99
C GLY A 510 21.97 -7.62 31.94
N ASP A 511 22.85 -7.67 32.96
CA ASP A 511 23.13 -6.57 33.89
C ASP A 511 24.26 -5.63 33.41
N ASP A 512 24.89 -5.92 32.26
CA ASP A 512 25.83 -4.99 31.62
C ASP A 512 25.08 -3.78 31.03
N MET A 513 24.83 -2.78 31.87
CA MET A 513 24.06 -1.59 31.51
C MET A 513 24.71 -0.75 30.41
N GLU A 514 26.05 -0.78 30.27
CA GLU A 514 26.72 -0.15 29.14
C GLU A 514 26.32 -0.86 27.83
N ALA A 515 26.35 -2.19 27.82
CA ALA A 515 25.94 -2.96 26.65
C ALA A 515 24.44 -2.80 26.36
N ARG A 516 23.58 -2.80 27.38
CA ARG A 516 22.13 -2.54 27.23
C ARG A 516 21.85 -1.16 26.65
N ASP A 517 22.54 -0.12 27.13
CA ASP A 517 22.38 1.25 26.64
C ASP A 517 22.78 1.37 25.16
N HIS A 518 23.95 0.84 24.79
CA HIS A 518 24.38 0.85 23.40
C HIS A 518 23.48 0.01 22.50
N MET A 519 22.93 -1.12 22.97
CA MET A 519 21.95 -1.89 22.21
C MET A 519 20.61 -1.15 22.04
N CYS A 520 20.16 -0.39 23.05
CA CYS A 520 18.98 0.50 22.93
C CYS A 520 19.23 1.64 21.93
N GLN A 521 20.45 2.18 21.89
CA GLN A 521 20.83 3.18 20.90
C GLN A 521 20.94 2.59 19.49
N ALA A 522 21.53 1.41 19.37
CA ALA A 522 21.77 0.78 18.09
C ALA A 522 20.48 0.36 17.39
N GLN A 523 19.57 -0.30 18.11
CA GLN A 523 18.26 -0.68 17.57
C GLN A 523 17.45 0.56 17.15
N TYR A 524 17.55 1.68 17.88
CA TYR A 524 16.85 2.92 17.54
C TYR A 524 17.42 3.55 16.28
N CYS A 525 18.75 3.60 16.16
CA CYS A 525 19.42 4.03 14.93
C CYS A 525 19.04 3.14 13.74
N ALA A 526 18.98 1.82 13.92
CA ALA A 526 18.51 0.89 12.90
C ALA A 526 17.05 1.19 12.52
N GLY A 527 16.19 1.42 13.52
CA GLY A 527 14.80 1.87 13.39
C GLY A 527 14.65 3.09 12.49
N LEU A 528 15.35 4.17 12.81
CA LEU A 528 15.35 5.40 12.02
C LEU A 528 15.89 5.20 10.59
N ALA A 529 16.89 4.33 10.42
CA ALA A 529 17.46 4.01 9.12
C ALA A 529 16.45 3.29 8.22
N PHE A 530 15.88 2.17 8.67
CA PHE A 530 14.94 1.41 7.85
C PHE A 530 13.59 2.10 7.68
N ASN A 531 13.17 2.95 8.63
CA ASN A 531 11.98 3.78 8.47
C ASN A 531 12.09 4.74 7.27
N SER A 532 13.32 5.07 6.85
CA SER A 532 13.60 5.96 5.72
C SER A 532 14.06 5.21 4.47
N ALA A 533 14.75 4.07 4.62
CA ALA A 533 15.31 3.29 3.52
C ALA A 533 14.52 2.01 3.20
N GLN A 534 13.48 1.69 3.96
CA GLN A 534 12.82 0.38 3.95
C GLN A 534 13.82 -0.78 4.23
N LEU A 535 13.39 -2.01 3.94
CA LEU A 535 14.10 -3.25 4.24
C LEU A 535 14.39 -4.02 2.94
N GLY A 536 14.59 -5.33 3.02
CA GLY A 536 14.90 -6.15 1.86
C GLY A 536 14.33 -7.57 1.96
N ASN A 537 14.94 -8.48 1.19
CA ASN A 537 14.46 -9.84 1.05
C ASN A 537 14.67 -10.69 2.32
N THR A 538 15.52 -10.29 3.26
CA THR A 538 15.66 -10.99 4.55
C THR A 538 14.35 -10.91 5.31
N HIS A 539 13.76 -9.71 5.41
CA HIS A 539 12.47 -9.53 6.05
C HIS A 539 11.35 -10.24 5.30
N SER A 540 11.33 -10.20 3.96
CA SER A 540 10.30 -10.91 3.18
C SER A 540 10.34 -12.43 3.41
N LEU A 541 11.54 -13.02 3.46
CA LEU A 541 11.72 -14.45 3.80
C LEU A 541 11.33 -14.73 5.26
N ALA A 542 11.73 -13.86 6.19
CA ALA A 542 11.41 -14.01 7.62
C ALA A 542 9.91 -13.88 7.90
N HIS A 543 9.21 -12.98 7.21
CA HIS A 543 7.75 -12.83 7.30
C HIS A 543 7.02 -14.09 6.87
N ALA A 544 7.48 -14.76 5.79
CA ALA A 544 6.91 -16.03 5.36
C ALA A 544 7.07 -17.12 6.43
N LEU A 545 8.27 -17.26 7.03
CA LEU A 545 8.48 -18.19 8.15
C LEU A 545 7.62 -17.87 9.37
N GLY A 546 7.48 -16.58 9.69
CA GLY A 546 6.62 -16.12 10.78
C GLY A 546 5.14 -16.41 10.53
N ALA A 547 4.66 -16.26 9.29
CA ALA A 547 3.28 -16.49 8.91
C ALA A 547 2.90 -17.99 8.95
N ILE A 548 3.76 -18.85 8.39
CA ILE A 548 3.45 -20.29 8.25
C ILE A 548 3.77 -21.06 9.54
N TYR A 549 4.89 -20.75 10.21
CA TYR A 549 5.37 -21.53 11.34
C TYR A 549 5.32 -20.81 12.69
N SER A 550 4.85 -19.56 12.72
CA SER A 550 4.92 -18.71 13.93
C SER A 550 6.34 -18.59 14.48
N MET A 551 7.35 -18.63 13.60
CA MET A 551 8.74 -18.45 13.99
C MET A 551 8.95 -17.03 14.56
N PRO A 552 9.61 -16.87 15.72
CA PRO A 552 9.98 -15.57 16.26
C PRO A 552 10.75 -14.73 15.23
N HIS A 553 10.31 -13.49 15.03
CA HIS A 553 10.75 -12.61 13.96
C HIS A 553 12.27 -12.45 13.88
N GLY A 554 12.92 -12.09 14.99
CA GLY A 554 14.37 -11.88 15.02
C GLY A 554 15.18 -13.13 14.71
N ASN A 555 14.70 -14.33 15.10
CA ASN A 555 15.35 -15.59 14.75
C ASN A 555 15.21 -15.92 13.27
N ALA A 556 14.02 -15.71 12.70
CA ALA A 556 13.80 -15.90 11.26
C ALA A 556 14.69 -14.95 10.43
N ASN A 557 14.78 -13.68 10.84
CA ASN A 557 15.68 -12.70 10.24
C ASN A 557 17.15 -13.11 10.36
N ALA A 558 17.59 -13.55 11.54
CA ALA A 558 18.97 -13.99 11.76
C ALA A 558 19.37 -15.16 10.85
N ILE A 559 18.50 -16.17 10.72
CA ILE A 559 18.75 -17.35 9.86
C ILE A 559 18.87 -16.94 8.40
N MET A 560 17.98 -16.06 7.92
CA MET A 560 17.92 -15.69 6.50
C MET A 560 19.02 -14.71 6.07
N LEU A 561 19.47 -13.84 6.99
CA LEU A 561 20.37 -12.73 6.69
C LEU A 561 21.65 -13.14 5.93
N PRO A 562 22.43 -14.17 6.35
CA PRO A 562 23.65 -14.53 5.64
C PRO A 562 23.42 -14.98 4.20
N TYR A 563 22.29 -15.66 3.92
CA TYR A 563 21.95 -16.16 2.59
C TYR A 563 21.56 -15.03 1.64
N VAL A 564 20.77 -14.08 2.13
CA VAL A 564 20.39 -12.87 1.39
C VAL A 564 21.60 -11.99 1.14
N MET A 565 22.49 -11.82 2.14
CA MET A 565 23.75 -11.09 1.98
C MET A 565 24.63 -11.69 0.87
N MET A 566 24.74 -13.01 0.79
CA MET A 566 25.48 -13.70 -0.28
C MET A 566 24.90 -13.41 -1.67
N LYS A 567 23.56 -13.45 -1.80
CA LYS A 567 22.87 -13.21 -3.08
C LYS A 567 22.89 -11.73 -3.48
N ASN A 568 22.83 -10.82 -2.51
CA ASN A 568 22.89 -9.38 -2.76
C ASN A 568 24.32 -8.88 -3.04
N LYS A 569 25.36 -9.53 -2.51
CA LYS A 569 26.77 -9.11 -2.61
C LYS A 569 27.17 -8.56 -3.99
N PRO A 570 26.88 -9.23 -5.13
CA PRO A 570 27.34 -8.76 -6.43
C PRO A 570 26.88 -7.35 -6.80
N ALA A 571 25.74 -6.88 -6.26
CA ALA A 571 25.20 -5.55 -6.51
C ALA A 571 25.69 -4.47 -5.53
N VAL A 572 26.25 -4.87 -4.37
CA VAL A 572 26.56 -3.96 -3.24
C VAL A 572 27.91 -4.27 -2.60
N VAL A 573 28.91 -4.67 -3.41
CA VAL A 573 30.22 -5.14 -2.94
C VAL A 573 30.92 -4.10 -2.05
N LYS A 574 30.84 -2.82 -2.41
CA LYS A 574 31.50 -1.74 -1.66
C LYS A 574 30.84 -1.56 -0.28
N GLU A 575 29.51 -1.51 -0.27
CA GLU A 575 28.71 -1.36 0.94
C GLU A 575 28.94 -2.55 1.87
N MET A 576 29.05 -3.76 1.34
CA MET A 576 29.39 -4.97 2.10
C MET A 576 30.79 -4.89 2.72
N ALA A 577 31.79 -4.36 2.01
CA ALA A 577 33.11 -4.14 2.60
C ALA A 577 33.08 -3.11 3.74
N GLU A 578 32.26 -2.06 3.62
CA GLU A 578 32.03 -1.07 4.68
C GLU A 578 31.29 -1.68 5.88
N ILE A 579 30.34 -2.58 5.66
CA ILE A 579 29.67 -3.36 6.71
C ILE A 579 30.70 -4.22 7.46
N ALA A 580 31.61 -4.90 6.76
CA ALA A 580 32.67 -5.70 7.39
C ALA A 580 33.54 -4.85 8.34
N GLN A 581 33.95 -3.66 7.89
CA GLN A 581 34.67 -2.69 8.72
C GLN A 581 33.83 -2.21 9.90
N GLY A 582 32.53 -1.93 9.67
CA GLY A 582 31.58 -1.56 10.71
C GLY A 582 31.44 -2.63 11.79
N MET A 583 31.48 -3.91 11.41
CA MET A 583 31.48 -5.04 12.34
C MET A 583 32.83 -5.27 13.04
N GLY A 584 33.83 -4.43 12.79
CA GLY A 584 35.14 -4.50 13.44
C GLY A 584 36.15 -5.43 12.77
N VAL A 585 35.89 -5.87 11.53
CA VAL A 585 36.86 -6.67 10.77
C VAL A 585 37.96 -5.78 10.18
N ASP A 586 39.22 -6.16 10.37
CA ASP A 586 40.34 -5.53 9.69
C ASP A 586 40.35 -5.92 8.21
N THR A 587 39.99 -4.98 7.34
CA THR A 587 40.00 -5.17 5.88
C THR A 587 41.25 -4.58 5.22
N ALA A 588 42.25 -4.13 5.99
CA ALA A 588 43.46 -3.54 5.43
C ALA A 588 44.20 -4.55 4.54
N GLY A 589 44.54 -4.13 3.31
CA GLY A 589 45.23 -4.98 2.35
C GLY A 589 44.35 -6.01 1.62
N LEU A 590 43.06 -6.10 1.94
CA LEU A 590 42.10 -6.88 1.14
C LEU A 590 41.63 -6.06 -0.06
N ASN A 591 41.32 -6.74 -1.17
CA ASN A 591 40.53 -6.13 -2.24
C ASN A 591 39.06 -6.02 -1.79
N VAL A 592 38.27 -5.20 -2.48
CA VAL A 592 36.88 -4.88 -2.09
C VAL A 592 35.98 -6.12 -2.07
N ASP A 593 36.17 -7.08 -2.99
CA ASP A 593 35.36 -8.31 -3.01
C ASP A 593 35.69 -9.23 -1.83
N SER A 594 36.97 -9.42 -1.52
CA SER A 594 37.40 -10.18 -0.35
C SER A 594 37.00 -9.51 0.96
N ALA A 595 36.98 -8.18 1.01
CA ALA A 595 36.47 -7.43 2.16
C ALA A 595 34.94 -7.58 2.31
N ALA A 596 34.19 -7.64 1.20
CA ALA A 596 32.76 -7.89 1.21
C ALA A 596 32.41 -9.28 1.75
N ASP A 597 33.19 -10.32 1.40
CA ASP A 597 33.01 -11.67 1.95
C ASP A 597 33.16 -11.70 3.48
N LYS A 598 34.04 -10.84 4.03
CA LYS A 598 34.23 -10.73 5.48
C LYS A 598 33.00 -10.22 6.24
N ALA A 599 32.09 -9.48 5.61
CA ALA A 599 30.84 -9.10 6.27
C ALA A 599 29.96 -10.32 6.56
N ILE A 600 29.83 -11.23 5.59
CA ILE A 600 29.03 -12.45 5.73
C ILE A 600 29.66 -13.36 6.80
N GLU A 601 30.98 -13.51 6.79
CA GLU A 601 31.71 -14.25 7.82
C GLU A 601 31.52 -13.65 9.22
N ALA A 602 31.54 -12.31 9.35
CA ALA A 602 31.36 -11.62 10.62
C ALA A 602 29.95 -11.79 11.18
N VAL A 603 28.91 -11.72 10.33
CA VAL A 603 27.52 -12.00 10.72
C VAL A 603 27.38 -13.44 11.22
N LYS A 604 27.91 -14.43 10.48
CA LYS A 604 27.88 -15.83 10.92
C LYS A 604 28.63 -16.05 12.24
N SER A 605 29.80 -15.44 12.39
CA SER A 605 30.60 -15.54 13.62
C SER A 605 29.89 -14.90 14.82
N LEU A 606 29.17 -13.80 14.60
CA LEU A 606 28.36 -13.17 15.62
C LEU A 606 27.20 -14.08 16.04
N MET A 607 26.45 -14.64 15.09
CA MET A 607 25.36 -15.61 15.35
C MET A 607 25.86 -16.79 16.21
N ASP A 608 27.03 -17.34 15.87
CA ASP A 608 27.67 -18.43 16.61
C ASP A 608 27.99 -18.01 18.05
N GLY A 609 28.55 -16.81 18.23
CA GLY A 609 28.96 -16.29 19.54
C GLY A 609 27.79 -16.01 20.49
N ILE A 610 26.58 -15.76 19.97
CA ILE A 610 25.38 -15.45 20.76
C ILE A 610 24.36 -16.59 20.80
N GLY A 611 24.68 -17.74 20.19
CA GLY A 611 23.85 -18.96 20.26
C GLY A 611 22.54 -18.90 19.49
N VAL A 612 22.51 -18.19 18.36
CA VAL A 612 21.33 -18.17 17.46
C VAL A 612 21.41 -19.34 16.47
N PRO A 613 20.33 -20.11 16.27
CA PRO A 613 20.30 -21.20 15.29
C PRO A 613 20.65 -20.73 13.87
N LYS A 614 21.31 -21.60 13.11
CA LYS A 614 21.84 -21.29 11.77
C LYS A 614 20.90 -21.68 10.64
N THR A 615 20.02 -22.65 10.89
CA THR A 615 19.05 -23.15 9.90
C THR A 615 17.65 -23.20 10.48
N VAL A 616 16.66 -23.25 9.57
CA VAL A 616 15.24 -23.42 9.92
C VAL A 616 15.04 -24.74 10.65
N THR A 617 15.74 -25.81 10.25
CA THR A 617 15.67 -27.12 10.94
C THR A 617 16.23 -27.05 12.36
N GLU A 618 17.39 -26.42 12.56
CA GLU A 618 17.98 -26.28 13.90
C GLU A 618 17.05 -25.50 14.83
N PHE A 619 16.46 -24.41 14.33
CA PHE A 619 15.49 -23.64 15.10
C PHE A 619 14.24 -24.45 15.44
N ALA A 620 13.69 -25.18 14.44
CA ALA A 620 12.52 -26.01 14.61
C ALA A 620 12.75 -27.13 15.64
N ASP A 621 13.93 -27.74 15.67
CA ASP A 621 14.32 -28.74 16.66
C ASP A 621 14.36 -28.16 18.08
N VAL A 622 14.97 -26.97 18.24
CA VAL A 622 15.06 -26.26 19.53
C VAL A 622 13.67 -25.89 20.05
N CYS A 623 12.80 -25.37 19.18
CA CYS A 623 11.47 -24.90 19.55
C CYS A 623 10.37 -25.97 19.44
N ARG A 624 10.72 -27.20 19.00
CA ARG A 624 9.79 -28.30 18.74
C ARG A 624 8.64 -27.92 17.79
N ILE A 625 8.96 -27.13 16.77
CA ILE A 625 8.04 -26.71 15.72
C ILE A 625 8.10 -27.76 14.60
N LYS A 626 6.94 -28.15 14.06
CA LYS A 626 6.90 -29.02 12.88
C LYS A 626 7.07 -28.16 11.63
N ILE A 627 8.06 -28.52 10.82
CA ILE A 627 8.35 -27.88 9.54
C ILE A 627 8.40 -28.94 8.44
N SER A 628 8.14 -28.55 7.19
CA SER A 628 8.24 -29.44 6.03
C SER A 628 8.83 -28.72 4.82
N GLN A 629 9.78 -29.35 4.13
CA GLN A 629 10.27 -28.82 2.84
C GLN A 629 9.16 -28.76 1.78
N GLU A 630 8.08 -29.53 1.96
CA GLU A 630 6.92 -29.48 1.07
C GLU A 630 6.19 -28.12 1.14
N ASP A 631 6.40 -27.33 2.18
CA ASP A 631 5.80 -26.01 2.35
C ASP A 631 6.59 -24.89 1.64
N ILE A 632 7.78 -25.18 1.09
CA ILE A 632 8.63 -24.21 0.39
C ILE A 632 7.88 -23.45 -0.72
N PRO A 633 7.06 -24.09 -1.58
CA PRO A 633 6.28 -23.36 -2.58
C PRO A 633 5.35 -22.30 -1.98
N GLU A 634 4.73 -22.57 -0.82
CA GLU A 634 3.87 -21.62 -0.11
C GLU A 634 4.69 -20.48 0.51
N LEU A 635 5.83 -20.81 1.14
CA LEU A 635 6.78 -19.83 1.66
C LEU A 635 7.28 -18.87 0.58
N VAL A 636 7.60 -19.39 -0.62
CA VAL A 636 8.04 -18.60 -1.77
C VAL A 636 6.94 -17.65 -2.22
N ALA A 637 5.70 -18.13 -2.34
CA ALA A 637 4.57 -17.28 -2.72
C ALA A 637 4.36 -16.14 -1.71
N HIS A 638 4.46 -16.44 -0.41
CA HIS A 638 4.31 -15.45 0.65
C HIS A 638 5.46 -14.44 0.67
N ALA A 639 6.71 -14.88 0.50
CA ALA A 639 7.87 -14.00 0.46
C ALA A 639 7.88 -13.08 -0.78
N ALA A 640 7.51 -13.61 -1.95
CA ALA A 640 7.46 -12.84 -3.19
C ALA A 640 6.35 -11.77 -3.21
N ALA A 641 5.28 -11.97 -2.43
CA ALA A 641 4.19 -11.01 -2.29
C ALA A 641 4.46 -9.92 -1.23
N ASP A 642 5.51 -10.07 -0.41
CA ASP A 642 5.81 -9.16 0.68
C ASP A 642 6.42 -7.84 0.18
N ILE A 643 5.99 -6.71 0.75
CA ILE A 643 6.39 -5.38 0.27
C ILE A 643 7.88 -5.08 0.46
N CYS A 644 8.57 -5.72 1.41
CA CYS A 644 9.98 -5.44 1.70
C CYS A 644 10.90 -5.81 0.53
N CYS A 645 10.50 -6.80 -0.29
CA CYS A 645 11.27 -7.18 -1.49
C CYS A 645 11.41 -6.02 -2.48
N SER A 646 10.46 -5.08 -2.45
CA SER A 646 10.46 -3.93 -3.34
C SER A 646 11.66 -3.02 -3.13
N ALA A 647 12.30 -3.00 -1.96
CA ALA A 647 13.45 -2.13 -1.67
C ALA A 647 14.81 -2.86 -1.74
N ASN A 648 14.81 -4.19 -1.95
CA ASN A 648 16.03 -4.99 -2.06
C ASN A 648 16.90 -4.54 -3.27
N PRO A 649 18.24 -4.49 -3.15
CA PRO A 649 19.12 -4.06 -4.23
C PRO A 649 19.12 -4.99 -5.46
N VAL A 650 18.73 -6.26 -5.26
CA VAL A 650 18.64 -7.27 -6.33
C VAL A 650 17.19 -7.75 -6.43
N HIS A 651 16.63 -7.77 -7.64
CA HIS A 651 15.33 -8.40 -7.86
C HIS A 651 15.47 -9.92 -7.79
N TYR A 652 14.63 -10.58 -6.98
CA TYR A 652 14.61 -12.04 -6.84
C TYR A 652 13.45 -12.62 -7.64
N SER A 653 13.77 -13.61 -8.47
CA SER A 653 12.77 -14.52 -9.05
C SER A 653 12.23 -15.49 -7.99
N LEU A 654 11.13 -16.18 -8.31
CA LEU A 654 10.60 -17.24 -7.44
C LEU A 654 11.63 -18.35 -7.20
N ASP A 655 12.46 -18.65 -8.19
CA ASP A 655 13.55 -19.63 -8.08
C ASP A 655 14.65 -19.16 -7.12
N ASP A 656 14.93 -17.84 -7.07
CA ASP A 656 15.90 -17.29 -6.12
C ASP A 656 15.40 -17.39 -4.67
N PHE A 657 14.12 -17.09 -4.42
CA PHE A 657 13.51 -17.29 -3.10
C PHE A 657 13.55 -18.77 -2.69
N LYS A 658 13.21 -19.66 -3.62
CA LYS A 658 13.24 -21.11 -3.40
C LYS A 658 14.64 -21.59 -3.04
N GLU A 659 15.65 -21.19 -3.81
CA GLU A 659 17.05 -21.54 -3.58
C GLU A 659 17.51 -21.13 -2.17
N ILE A 660 17.10 -19.95 -1.70
CA ILE A 660 17.44 -19.48 -0.35
C ILE A 660 16.74 -20.30 0.73
N PHE A 661 15.45 -20.60 0.59
CA PHE A 661 14.76 -21.49 1.54
C PHE A 661 15.40 -22.88 1.59
N GLU A 662 15.75 -23.47 0.45
CA GLU A 662 16.42 -24.77 0.39
C GLU A 662 17.81 -24.76 1.05
N LYS A 663 18.55 -23.65 0.95
CA LYS A 663 19.86 -23.49 1.61
C LYS A 663 19.75 -23.20 3.11
N ALA A 664 18.66 -22.59 3.54
CA ALA A 664 18.40 -22.22 4.92
C ALA A 664 17.69 -23.34 5.71
N TRP A 665 17.13 -24.34 5.04
CA TRP A 665 16.56 -25.54 5.64
C TRP A 665 17.63 -26.37 6.34
#